data_AF-A0A968QJU0-F1
#
_entry.id   AF-A0A968QJU0-F1
#
_cell.length_a   1.000
_cell.length_b   1.000
_cell.length_c   1.000
_cell.angle_alpha   90.00
_cell.angle_beta   90.00
_cell.angle_gamma   90.00
#
_symmetry.space_group_name_H-M   'P 1'
#
loop_
_entity.id
_entity.type
_entity.pdbx_description
1 polymer ?
#
loop_
_entity_poly.entity_id
_entity_poly.type
_entity_poly.pdbx_seq_one_letter_code
_entity_poly.pdbx_strand_id
1 'polypeptide(L)'
;MKVRSQTPDSSNCLISSTEVEQRNQFCDLLGFHHWDFIEKYLGSNWFTVKNYFLSQEKFWYKYTDSEVILGVRFGEYTKYALIDIDINSAVHPYQSLEKLRKLIHALYALGLNEQITLRSSPSKGIHCYFFFDEPVKSFNLACSMRRVIEEAGLEIKPGQIEIFPNTKQYVNEGEGYSLYNGHRLPLQHGSYILDDEDFEPVSDSLDDFIARASESAKTNNTTIIKERATDDYQWFKDKYRGGLIRKQHNDWIKNLLRRIAEGWTDYHQTNDLLLTIANYGVVKRKLKSPELVQYLLDTAIAAPNYAKYCQHQHEIEARCRDVATSASKYWSHYRSKPSRQVTYEEMVEDLERKARERKPNQNTVREVTATNRIIATVEAIAEALGELPKNVKQLIELIQEKARSTFGEGISENTLRKEHNLKIWHPSHRTFKTVKSKNLSDPQPETPILEEVKPEAAHSEVLHPQPPSEGNCSQRVTPSKVVRKKLKIVQKSESPKTRQCNSYTDPRYTLPYMKGLFVAAWALYERCIGRIYLVELMKKKNIELIYQNPSKPSTSSRVCLKKLVEGKRTSSLLETEEFRTIESGTTVVIDRNNYHSSLYSHSTDLILTYVKPLTTPGEIWKLGIPVPLRYLSFPDPDPKI
;
A
#
# COMPACT_ATOMS: atom_id res chain seq x y z
N MET A 1 -57.07 17.62 44.60
CA MET A 1 -55.64 18.02 44.62
C MET A 1 -55.08 17.88 43.21
N LYS A 2 -54.80 19.00 42.53
CA LYS A 2 -54.12 19.03 41.23
C LYS A 2 -52.61 18.93 41.47
N VAL A 3 -51.97 17.87 40.98
CA VAL A 3 -50.51 17.77 40.98
C VAL A 3 -50.00 18.54 39.77
N ARG A 4 -49.29 19.65 40.03
CA ARG A 4 -48.61 20.48 39.02
C ARG A 4 -47.54 19.65 38.31
N SER A 5 -47.61 19.62 36.98
CA SER A 5 -46.50 19.24 36.12
C SER A 5 -45.40 20.31 36.23
N GLN A 6 -44.27 19.97 36.85
CA GLN A 6 -43.03 20.72 36.67
C GLN A 6 -42.41 20.25 35.36
N THR A 7 -42.54 21.08 34.33
CA THR A 7 -41.64 21.06 33.18
C THR A 7 -40.22 21.39 33.66
N PRO A 8 -39.17 20.67 33.23
CA PRO A 8 -37.82 21.05 33.55
C PRO A 8 -37.51 22.40 32.88
N ASP A 9 -37.05 23.34 33.69
CA ASP A 9 -36.59 24.65 33.26
C ASP A 9 -35.50 24.47 32.20
N SER A 10 -35.74 24.97 30.99
CA SER A 10 -34.80 24.99 29.87
C SER A 10 -33.86 26.21 29.93
N SER A 11 -33.68 26.75 31.13
CA SER A 11 -32.99 27.99 31.43
C SER A 11 -31.80 27.71 32.35
N ASN A 12 -30.70 27.16 31.81
CA ASN A 12 -29.32 27.40 32.28
C ASN A 12 -28.33 26.45 31.58
N CYS A 13 -27.89 26.81 30.37
CA CYS A 13 -26.59 26.40 29.84
C CYS A 13 -26.17 27.35 28.70
N LEU A 14 -26.31 28.66 28.92
CA LEU A 14 -25.75 29.65 28.00
C LEU A 14 -24.30 29.89 28.43
N ILE A 15 -23.36 29.36 27.66
CA ILE A 15 -21.93 29.69 27.76
C ILE A 15 -21.80 31.21 27.69
N SER A 16 -21.03 31.82 28.60
CA SER A 16 -20.87 33.27 28.63
C SER A 16 -20.14 33.77 27.37
N SER A 17 -20.38 35.03 26.97
CA SER A 17 -19.67 35.62 25.81
C SER A 17 -18.14 35.59 26.00
N THR A 18 -17.68 35.81 27.22
CA THR A 18 -16.27 35.75 27.61
C THR A 18 -15.70 34.35 27.42
N GLU A 19 -16.45 33.32 27.83
CA GLU A 19 -16.01 31.93 27.69
C GLU A 19 -15.96 31.48 26.22
N VAL A 20 -16.90 31.95 25.39
CA VAL A 20 -16.84 31.75 23.93
C VAL A 20 -15.60 32.42 23.34
N GLU A 21 -15.26 33.62 23.78
CA GLU A 21 -14.07 34.34 23.32
C GLU A 21 -12.77 33.61 23.71
N GLN A 22 -12.63 33.23 24.98
CA GLN A 22 -11.51 32.42 25.48
C GLN A 22 -11.34 31.12 24.69
N ARG A 23 -12.45 30.40 24.46
CA ARG A 23 -12.46 29.17 23.65
C ARG A 23 -11.88 29.41 22.26
N ASN A 24 -12.36 30.44 21.57
CA ASN A 24 -11.96 30.71 20.20
C ASN A 24 -10.48 31.08 20.15
N GLN A 25 -10.03 31.97 21.04
CA GLN A 25 -8.62 32.36 21.17
C GLN A 25 -7.72 31.14 21.43
N PHE A 26 -8.11 30.26 22.35
CA PHE A 26 -7.32 29.07 22.69
C PHE A 26 -7.27 28.04 21.55
N CYS A 27 -8.38 27.84 20.83
CA CYS A 27 -8.40 26.97 19.66
C CYS A 27 -7.51 27.52 18.53
N ASP A 28 -7.60 28.82 18.24
CA ASP A 28 -6.85 29.49 17.18
C ASP A 28 -5.34 29.52 17.48
N LEU A 29 -4.99 29.67 18.75
CA LEU A 29 -3.61 29.65 19.24
C LEU A 29 -2.94 28.29 18.96
N LEU A 30 -3.65 27.20 19.24
CA LEU A 30 -3.12 25.85 19.05
C LEU A 30 -3.16 25.40 17.58
N GLY A 31 -4.20 25.71 16.81
CA GLY A 31 -4.23 25.37 15.37
C GLY A 31 -3.96 23.88 15.09
N PHE A 32 -4.63 22.99 15.83
CA PHE A 32 -4.34 21.55 15.87
C PHE A 32 -5.05 20.73 14.78
N HIS A 33 -4.63 19.48 14.61
CA HIS A 33 -5.32 18.51 13.76
C HIS A 33 -6.62 18.00 14.42
N HIS A 34 -7.75 18.20 13.74
CA HIS A 34 -9.08 17.93 14.30
C HIS A 34 -9.50 16.45 14.36
N TRP A 35 -8.77 15.55 13.71
CA TRP A 35 -9.02 14.10 13.74
C TRP A 35 -7.94 13.38 14.55
N ASP A 36 -8.21 12.14 14.95
CA ASP A 36 -7.25 11.28 15.64
C ASP A 36 -6.64 11.92 16.90
N PHE A 37 -7.38 12.81 17.57
CA PHE A 37 -6.99 13.39 18.84
C PHE A 37 -7.00 12.32 19.94
N ILE A 38 -6.39 12.60 21.10
CA ILE A 38 -6.22 11.63 22.17
C ILE A 38 -6.98 12.03 23.43
N GLU A 39 -7.50 11.03 24.12
CA GLU A 39 -8.21 11.21 25.38
C GLU A 39 -7.67 10.24 26.43
N LYS A 40 -7.78 10.64 27.70
CA LYS A 40 -7.49 9.80 28.85
C LYS A 40 -8.48 10.15 29.96
N TYR A 41 -9.25 9.16 30.41
CA TYR A 41 -10.03 9.26 31.64
C TYR A 41 -9.13 9.05 32.86
N LEU A 42 -9.48 9.64 34.01
CA LEU A 42 -8.76 9.42 35.26
C LEU A 42 -8.65 7.91 35.56
N GLY A 43 -7.43 7.44 35.87
CA GLY A 43 -7.14 6.02 36.10
C GLY A 43 -7.06 5.12 34.85
N SER A 44 -7.23 5.68 33.64
CA SER A 44 -7.15 4.92 32.38
C SER A 44 -5.88 5.23 31.57
N ASN A 45 -5.67 4.50 30.48
CA ASN A 45 -4.61 4.78 29.51
C ASN A 45 -5.09 5.71 28.40
N TRP A 46 -4.17 6.44 27.78
CA TRP A 46 -4.43 7.22 26.58
C TRP A 46 -4.99 6.36 25.45
N PHE A 47 -6.02 6.85 24.76
CA PHE A 47 -6.53 6.23 23.54
C PHE A 47 -6.82 7.30 22.47
N THR A 48 -6.84 6.88 21.20
CA THR A 48 -7.07 7.77 20.07
C THR A 48 -8.54 7.74 19.64
N VAL A 49 -9.13 8.92 19.50
CA VAL A 49 -10.51 9.11 19.05
C VAL A 49 -10.52 9.37 17.54
N LYS A 50 -11.14 8.44 16.79
CA LYS A 50 -11.15 8.48 15.31
C LYS A 50 -12.55 8.65 14.71
N ASN A 51 -13.58 8.52 15.53
CA ASN A 51 -14.97 8.37 15.09
C ASN A 51 -15.67 9.71 14.80
N TYR A 52 -15.08 10.85 15.18
CA TYR A 52 -15.65 12.16 14.86
C TYR A 52 -14.60 13.27 14.84
N PHE A 53 -14.97 14.34 14.14
CA PHE A 53 -14.24 15.60 14.08
C PHE A 53 -14.31 16.35 15.41
N LEU A 54 -13.16 16.81 15.92
CA LEU A 54 -13.07 17.68 17.09
C LEU A 54 -13.37 19.13 16.69
N SER A 55 -14.64 19.51 16.75
CA SER A 55 -15.07 20.90 16.59
C SER A 55 -14.67 21.74 17.80
N GLN A 56 -14.70 23.08 17.68
CA GLN A 56 -14.33 23.98 18.78
C GLN A 56 -15.22 23.78 20.01
N GLU A 57 -16.51 23.53 19.83
CA GLU A 57 -17.44 23.24 20.93
C GLU A 57 -17.07 21.93 21.61
N LYS A 58 -16.71 20.91 20.82
CA LYS A 58 -16.31 19.60 21.35
C LYS A 58 -14.98 19.64 22.08
N PHE A 59 -14.03 20.39 21.52
CA PHE A 59 -12.77 20.68 22.16
C PHE A 59 -13.01 21.33 23.51
N TRP A 60 -13.85 22.37 23.56
CA TRP A 60 -14.09 23.14 24.77
C TRP A 60 -14.68 22.30 25.90
N TYR A 61 -15.81 21.63 25.66
CA TYR A 61 -16.44 20.87 26.75
C TYR A 61 -15.55 19.75 27.28
N LYS A 62 -14.73 19.13 26.42
CA LYS A 62 -13.77 18.08 26.81
C LYS A 62 -12.57 18.64 27.56
N TYR A 63 -12.11 19.82 27.17
CA TYR A 63 -11.00 20.50 27.81
C TYR A 63 -11.37 20.91 29.24
N THR A 64 -12.59 21.42 29.43
CA THR A 64 -13.12 21.86 30.73
C THR A 64 -13.65 20.71 31.60
N ASP A 65 -13.79 19.50 31.06
CA ASP A 65 -14.24 18.32 31.81
C ASP A 65 -13.13 17.81 32.73
N SER A 66 -13.37 17.75 34.04
CA SER A 66 -12.40 17.32 35.03
C SER A 66 -12.07 15.82 34.97
N GLU A 67 -12.96 15.01 34.39
CA GLU A 67 -12.79 13.56 34.28
C GLU A 67 -12.01 13.15 33.02
N VAL A 68 -11.82 14.09 32.08
CA VAL A 68 -11.20 13.86 30.78
C VAL A 68 -9.95 14.70 30.61
N ILE A 69 -8.84 14.03 30.34
CA ILE A 69 -7.63 14.67 29.86
C ILE A 69 -7.62 14.59 28.34
N LEU A 70 -7.51 15.74 27.69
CA LEU A 70 -7.56 15.89 26.24
C LEU A 70 -6.14 16.15 25.71
N GLY A 71 -5.85 15.57 24.56
CA GLY A 71 -4.62 15.85 23.84
C GLY A 71 -4.86 15.93 22.35
N VAL A 72 -4.02 16.69 21.67
CA VAL A 72 -4.15 16.98 20.25
C VAL A 72 -2.90 16.58 19.49
N ARG A 73 -3.01 16.52 18.16
CA ARG A 73 -1.90 16.23 17.25
C ARG A 73 -1.64 17.43 16.36
N PHE A 74 -0.42 17.53 15.87
CA PHE A 74 -0.03 18.55 14.91
C PHE A 74 -0.60 18.26 13.51
N GLY A 75 -0.94 19.32 12.78
CA GLY A 75 -1.29 19.27 11.36
C GLY A 75 -0.08 19.37 10.43
N GLU A 76 -0.31 19.64 9.15
CA GLU A 76 0.78 19.94 8.20
C GLU A 76 1.54 21.22 8.59
N TYR A 77 0.81 22.20 9.09
CA TYR A 77 1.31 23.46 9.62
C TYR A 77 0.95 23.61 11.09
N THR A 78 1.69 24.44 11.81
CA THR A 78 1.45 24.72 13.22
C THR A 78 1.89 26.12 13.60
N LYS A 79 1.28 26.67 14.65
CA LYS A 79 1.63 27.95 15.28
C LYS A 79 2.33 27.77 16.64
N TYR A 80 2.76 26.55 16.97
CA TYR A 80 3.52 26.33 18.18
C TYR A 80 4.50 25.16 18.06
N ALA A 81 5.45 25.13 18.97
CA ALA A 81 6.25 23.97 19.31
C ALA A 81 6.04 23.62 20.78
N LEU A 82 6.29 22.37 21.12
CA LEU A 82 6.28 21.87 22.48
C LEU A 82 7.47 20.93 22.69
N ILE A 83 8.13 21.08 23.83
CA ILE A 83 9.10 20.11 24.35
C ILE A 83 8.52 19.50 25.61
N ASP A 84 8.43 18.17 25.65
CA ASP A 84 8.00 17.42 26.83
C ASP A 84 9.21 16.78 27.51
N ILE A 85 9.34 17.04 28.80
CA ILE A 85 10.45 16.65 29.66
C ILE A 85 9.89 15.94 30.88
N ASP A 86 10.06 14.63 30.93
CA ASP A 86 9.65 13.84 32.09
C ASP A 86 10.45 14.17 33.35
N ILE A 87 9.85 13.96 34.53
CA ILE A 87 10.46 14.20 35.85
C ILE A 87 11.81 13.46 36.05
N ASN A 88 11.96 12.30 35.41
CA ASN A 88 13.17 11.47 35.46
C ASN A 88 14.10 11.72 34.26
N SER A 89 13.82 12.74 33.46
CA SER A 89 14.67 13.12 32.35
C SER A 89 16.00 13.67 32.86
N ALA A 90 17.10 13.27 32.24
CA ALA A 90 18.42 13.80 32.55
C ALA A 90 18.53 15.32 32.36
N VAL A 91 17.57 15.95 31.66
CA VAL A 91 17.49 17.40 31.46
C VAL A 91 16.40 18.08 32.29
N HIS A 92 15.67 17.35 33.14
CA HIS A 92 14.70 17.95 34.05
C HIS A 92 15.44 18.87 35.06
N PRO A 93 14.90 20.02 35.49
CA PRO A 93 15.59 20.95 36.39
C PRO A 93 16.04 20.30 37.72
N TYR A 94 15.23 19.39 38.27
CA TYR A 94 15.61 18.61 39.46
C TYR A 94 16.75 17.60 39.24
N GLN A 95 17.06 17.24 37.99
CA GLN A 95 18.16 16.34 37.65
C GLN A 95 19.41 17.12 37.22
N SER A 96 19.23 18.14 36.36
CA SER A 96 20.31 19.02 35.90
C SER A 96 19.77 20.30 35.27
N LEU A 97 19.79 21.39 36.03
CA LEU A 97 19.46 22.73 35.53
C LEU A 97 20.42 23.18 34.40
N GLU A 98 21.69 22.77 34.43
CA GLU A 98 22.66 23.06 33.38
C GLU A 98 22.24 22.45 32.04
N LYS A 99 21.82 21.18 32.03
CA LYS A 99 21.37 20.52 30.80
C LYS A 99 20.05 21.09 30.29
N LEU A 100 19.15 21.49 31.18
CA LEU A 100 17.94 22.22 30.79
C LEU A 100 18.31 23.53 30.10
N ARG A 101 19.18 24.34 30.71
CA ARG A 101 19.65 25.61 30.11
C ARG A 101 20.31 25.39 28.76
N LYS A 102 21.08 24.30 28.61
CA LYS A 102 21.68 23.91 27.33
C LYS A 102 20.62 23.59 26.27
N LEU A 103 19.56 22.87 26.65
CA LEU A 103 18.42 22.59 25.78
C LEU A 103 17.72 23.89 25.34
N ILE A 104 17.37 24.75 26.29
CA ILE A 104 16.70 26.03 26.01
C ILE A 104 17.57 26.93 25.13
N HIS A 105 18.86 27.04 25.41
CA HIS A 105 19.79 27.80 24.58
C HIS A 105 19.83 27.28 23.13
N ALA A 106 19.85 25.95 22.94
CA ALA A 106 19.83 25.36 21.61
C ALA A 106 18.54 25.69 20.84
N LEU A 107 17.40 25.77 21.53
CA LEU A 107 16.11 26.17 20.96
C LEU A 107 16.08 27.68 20.67
N TYR A 108 16.65 28.52 21.53
CA TYR A 108 16.78 29.96 21.30
C TYR A 108 17.63 30.25 20.06
N ALA A 109 18.71 29.49 19.86
CA ALA A 109 19.52 29.59 18.63
C ALA A 109 18.75 29.23 17.34
N LEU A 110 17.63 28.50 17.45
CA LEU A 110 16.70 28.22 16.35
C LEU A 110 15.65 29.33 16.13
N GLY A 111 15.61 30.33 17.02
CA GLY A 111 14.60 31.39 17.03
C GLY A 111 13.42 31.13 17.96
N LEU A 112 13.47 30.10 18.81
CA LEU A 112 12.43 29.82 19.82
C LEU A 112 12.73 30.57 21.13
N ASN A 113 12.83 31.89 21.05
CA ASN A 113 13.38 32.79 22.07
C ASN A 113 12.54 32.99 23.33
N GLU A 114 11.24 32.69 23.31
CA GLU A 114 10.33 32.92 24.43
C GLU A 114 9.45 31.70 24.64
N GLN A 115 9.55 31.12 25.85
CA GLN A 115 8.85 29.90 26.22
C GLN A 115 7.75 30.16 27.24
N ILE A 116 6.80 29.24 27.32
CA ILE A 116 5.93 29.10 28.49
C ILE A 116 6.22 27.75 29.11
N THR A 117 6.71 27.76 30.34
CA THR A 117 6.97 26.53 31.09
C THR A 117 5.74 26.15 31.89
N LEU A 118 5.30 24.91 31.72
CA LEU A 118 4.20 24.34 32.46
C LEU A 118 4.60 23.02 33.09
N ARG A 119 4.05 22.75 34.27
CA ARG A 119 3.93 21.39 34.75
C ARG A 119 2.92 20.68 33.87
N SER A 120 3.29 19.54 33.31
CA SER A 120 2.44 18.81 32.36
C SER A 120 1.41 17.93 33.07
N SER A 121 1.71 17.44 34.28
CA SER A 121 0.81 16.55 35.03
C SER A 121 1.19 16.43 36.52
N PRO A 122 0.38 15.72 37.34
CA PRO A 122 0.74 15.40 38.72
C PRO A 122 2.08 14.67 38.89
N SER A 123 2.59 14.01 37.83
CA SER A 123 3.93 13.39 37.84
C SER A 123 5.08 14.40 37.84
N LYS A 124 4.79 15.70 37.77
CA LYS A 124 5.75 16.82 37.76
C LYS A 124 6.64 16.88 36.51
N GLY A 125 6.28 16.21 35.41
CA GLY A 125 6.90 16.49 34.11
C GLY A 125 6.67 17.93 33.67
N ILE A 126 7.46 18.41 32.72
CA ILE A 126 7.46 19.79 32.23
C ILE A 126 7.15 19.81 30.74
N HIS A 127 6.28 20.73 30.35
CA HIS A 127 6.03 21.15 28.97
C HIS A 127 6.59 22.56 28.77
N CYS A 128 7.43 22.75 27.75
CA CYS A 128 7.87 24.07 27.31
C CYS A 128 7.21 24.39 25.97
N TYR A 129 6.26 25.33 25.96
CA TYR A 129 5.58 25.80 24.75
C TYR A 129 6.30 26.99 24.13
N PHE A 130 6.32 27.05 22.79
CA PHE A 130 6.83 28.17 22.02
C PHE A 130 5.81 28.50 20.93
N PHE A 131 5.22 29.69 20.95
CA PHE A 131 4.17 30.09 20.00
C PHE A 131 4.74 30.92 18.85
N PHE A 132 4.00 31.01 17.75
CA PHE A 132 4.38 31.72 16.53
C PHE A 132 3.25 32.63 16.05
N ASP A 133 3.63 33.80 15.55
CA ASP A 133 2.74 34.73 14.84
C ASP A 133 2.20 34.13 13.53
N GLU A 134 3.06 33.41 12.82
CA GLU A 134 2.79 32.78 11.53
C GLU A 134 2.92 31.26 11.57
N PRO A 135 2.08 30.53 10.81
CA PRO A 135 2.18 29.09 10.71
C PRO A 135 3.48 28.65 10.03
N VAL A 136 4.15 27.65 10.60
CA VAL A 136 5.33 27.00 10.03
C VAL A 136 5.02 25.54 9.67
N LYS A 137 5.74 25.00 8.69
CA LYS A 137 5.57 23.59 8.28
C LYS A 137 6.05 22.66 9.40
N SER A 138 5.13 21.90 9.99
CA SER A 138 5.37 21.09 11.19
C SER A 138 6.55 20.12 11.03
N PHE A 139 6.72 19.51 9.85
CA PHE A 139 7.81 18.55 9.65
C PHE A 139 9.19 19.22 9.57
N ASN A 140 9.24 20.43 9.00
CA ASN A 140 10.48 21.20 8.91
C ASN A 140 10.90 21.66 10.30
N LEU A 141 9.95 22.20 11.08
CA LEU A 141 10.14 22.55 12.48
C LEU A 141 10.67 21.36 13.30
N ALA A 142 10.07 20.17 13.14
CA ALA A 142 10.54 18.96 13.80
C ALA A 142 11.99 18.59 13.44
N CYS A 143 12.38 18.73 12.15
CA CYS A 143 13.76 18.47 11.71
C CYS A 143 14.74 19.48 12.30
N SER A 144 14.37 20.77 12.32
CA SER A 144 15.19 21.85 12.88
C SER A 144 15.40 21.71 14.38
N MET A 145 14.33 21.48 15.15
CA MET A 145 14.41 21.22 16.59
C MET A 145 15.31 20.00 16.87
N ARG A 146 15.10 18.90 16.13
CA ARG A 146 15.94 17.72 16.27
C ARG A 146 17.41 18.03 16.04
N ARG A 147 17.72 18.77 14.99
CA ARG A 147 19.10 19.10 14.64
C ARG A 147 19.78 19.90 15.74
N VAL A 148 19.18 20.99 16.21
CA VAL A 148 19.81 21.88 17.21
C VAL A 148 19.99 21.17 18.56
N ILE A 149 19.02 20.34 18.97
CA ILE A 149 19.12 19.54 20.19
C ILE A 149 20.28 18.53 20.08
N GLU A 150 20.41 17.84 18.95
CA GLU A 150 21.49 16.87 18.74
C GLU A 150 22.86 17.52 18.56
N GLU A 151 22.94 18.69 17.93
CA GLU A 151 24.17 19.50 17.83
C GLU A 151 24.61 20.02 19.22
N ALA A 152 23.66 20.27 20.11
CA ALA A 152 23.94 20.54 21.53
C ALA A 152 24.37 19.28 22.31
N GLY A 153 24.48 18.11 21.68
CA GLY A 153 24.88 16.86 22.31
C GLY A 153 23.81 16.27 23.24
N LEU A 154 22.55 16.67 23.07
CA LEU A 154 21.41 16.13 23.78
C LEU A 154 20.69 15.10 22.92
N GLU A 155 20.00 14.16 23.57
CA GLU A 155 19.39 13.04 22.88
C GLU A 155 17.86 13.06 23.00
N ILE A 156 17.18 13.05 21.86
CA ILE A 156 15.72 12.96 21.79
C ILE A 156 15.31 11.50 21.92
N LYS A 157 14.67 11.19 23.05
CA LYS A 157 14.25 9.85 23.45
C LYS A 157 12.93 9.91 24.21
N PRO A 158 12.04 8.91 24.03
CA PRO A 158 10.84 8.79 24.83
C PRO A 158 11.15 8.78 26.33
N GLY A 159 10.37 9.55 27.09
CA GLY A 159 10.55 9.74 28.53
C GLY A 159 11.84 10.44 28.95
N GLN A 160 12.49 11.16 28.04
CA GLN A 160 13.62 12.06 28.33
C GLN A 160 13.37 13.45 27.73
N ILE A 161 13.52 13.56 26.41
CA ILE A 161 13.22 14.77 25.64
C ILE A 161 12.37 14.32 24.47
N GLU A 162 11.10 14.71 24.47
CA GLU A 162 10.19 14.49 23.37
C GLU A 162 9.86 15.83 22.70
N ILE A 163 9.93 15.87 21.36
CA ILE A 163 9.67 17.08 20.58
C ILE A 163 8.34 16.98 19.85
N PHE A 164 7.63 18.10 19.81
CA PHE A 164 6.30 18.23 19.25
C PHE A 164 6.25 19.52 18.40
N PRO A 165 6.12 19.43 17.07
CA PRO A 165 5.95 18.23 16.26
C PRO A 165 7.17 17.29 16.27
N ASN A 166 6.94 15.99 16.12
CA ASN A 166 7.99 14.98 16.03
C ASN A 166 8.41 14.67 14.58
N THR A 167 9.64 14.17 14.40
CA THR A 167 10.14 13.69 13.11
C THR A 167 9.52 12.33 12.73
N LYS A 168 8.22 12.32 12.43
CA LYS A 168 7.43 11.13 12.12
C LYS A 168 7.99 10.34 10.92
N GLN A 169 7.80 9.03 10.95
CA GLN A 169 8.09 8.16 9.81
C GLN A 169 6.93 8.21 8.82
N TYR A 170 7.20 8.45 7.54
CA TYR A 170 6.17 8.32 6.52
C TYR A 170 5.81 6.84 6.36
N VAL A 171 4.52 6.54 6.39
CA VAL A 171 4.00 5.21 6.08
C VAL A 171 4.13 4.95 4.58
N ASN A 172 4.21 3.68 4.18
CA ASN A 172 4.31 3.35 2.76
C ASN A 172 3.01 3.71 2.03
N GLU A 173 3.11 3.86 0.72
CA GLU A 173 1.94 4.11 -0.12
C GLU A 173 0.91 2.98 0.04
N GLY A 174 -0.33 3.35 0.37
CA GLY A 174 -1.43 2.41 0.65
C GLY A 174 -1.60 2.00 2.11
N GLU A 175 -0.70 2.37 3.03
CA GLU A 175 -0.78 2.03 4.47
C GLU A 175 -1.45 3.11 5.34
N GLY A 176 -2.02 4.15 4.71
CA GLY A 176 -2.71 5.25 5.38
C GLY A 176 -1.90 6.54 5.43
N TYR A 177 -2.14 7.37 6.45
CA TYR A 177 -1.42 8.64 6.66
C TYR A 177 -0.54 8.57 7.91
N SER A 178 0.62 9.21 7.84
CA SER A 178 1.53 9.33 8.98
C SER A 178 1.05 10.46 9.90
N LEU A 179 0.77 10.15 11.16
CA LEU A 179 0.38 11.12 12.19
C LEU A 179 1.58 11.58 13.01
N TYR A 180 1.53 12.84 13.46
CA TYR A 180 2.42 13.29 14.53
C TYR A 180 1.99 12.68 15.86
N ASN A 181 2.91 12.60 16.81
CA ASN A 181 2.59 12.21 18.18
C ASN A 181 1.58 13.19 18.78
N GLY A 182 0.66 12.65 19.59
CA GLY A 182 -0.29 13.47 20.32
C GLY A 182 0.32 13.89 21.64
N HIS A 183 0.02 15.10 22.08
CA HIS A 183 0.44 15.62 23.38
C HIS A 183 -0.78 16.09 24.17
N ARG A 184 -0.65 16.10 25.50
CA ARG A 184 -1.65 16.64 26.41
C ARG A 184 -1.78 18.16 26.24
N LEU A 185 -2.99 18.69 26.38
CA LEU A 185 -3.25 20.13 26.43
C LEU A 185 -2.78 20.78 27.75
N PRO A 186 -2.41 22.06 27.73
CA PRO A 186 -1.97 22.78 28.93
C PRO A 186 -3.13 22.96 29.94
N LEU A 187 -2.82 23.25 31.20
CA LEU A 187 -3.80 23.69 32.23
C LEU A 187 -4.98 22.74 32.50
N GLN A 188 -4.84 21.46 32.18
CA GLN A 188 -5.75 20.41 32.66
C GLN A 188 -5.27 19.83 34.00
N HIS A 189 -6.04 18.93 34.63
CA HIS A 189 -5.75 18.32 35.94
C HIS A 189 -4.25 18.12 36.28
N GLY A 190 -3.75 18.86 37.28
CA GLY A 190 -2.35 18.80 37.73
C GLY A 190 -1.33 19.52 36.82
N SER A 191 -1.79 20.40 35.93
CA SER A 191 -0.98 21.28 35.10
C SER A 191 -1.09 22.72 35.58
N TYR A 192 0.05 23.40 35.64
CA TYR A 192 0.20 24.77 36.14
C TYR A 192 1.28 25.47 35.33
N ILE A 193 1.13 26.77 35.06
CA ILE A 193 2.22 27.61 34.59
C ILE A 193 3.26 27.68 35.71
N LEU A 194 4.53 27.54 35.34
CA LEU A 194 5.66 27.59 36.26
C LEU A 194 6.47 28.88 36.03
N ASP A 195 7.13 29.33 37.08
CA ASP A 195 8.21 30.31 36.96
C ASP A 195 9.44 29.67 36.30
N ASP A 196 10.12 30.40 35.43
CA ASP A 196 11.28 29.89 34.69
C ASP A 196 12.57 29.85 35.53
N GLU A 197 12.61 30.52 36.69
CA GLU A 197 13.77 30.52 37.59
C GLU A 197 13.70 29.38 38.61
N ASP A 198 12.57 29.22 39.31
CA ASP A 198 12.42 28.27 40.42
C ASP A 198 11.54 27.05 40.12
N PHE A 199 10.81 27.04 38.99
CA PHE A 199 9.89 25.99 38.56
C PHE A 199 8.71 25.74 39.53
N GLU A 200 8.39 26.72 40.38
CA GLU A 200 7.20 26.68 41.23
C GLU A 200 5.95 27.16 40.47
N PRO A 201 4.76 26.66 40.82
CA PRO A 201 3.52 27.03 40.12
C PRO A 201 3.12 28.47 40.44
N VAL A 202 2.92 29.26 39.38
CA VAL A 202 2.54 30.68 39.48
C VAL A 202 1.10 30.95 39.07
N SER A 203 0.50 30.11 38.22
CA SER A 203 -0.84 30.33 37.68
C SER A 203 -1.45 29.06 37.10
N ASP A 204 -2.77 28.91 37.22
CA ASP A 204 -3.60 27.94 36.50
C ASP A 204 -4.63 28.60 35.58
N SER A 205 -4.50 29.92 35.37
CA SER A 205 -5.45 30.71 34.58
C SER A 205 -5.20 30.55 33.08
N LEU A 206 -6.27 30.25 32.34
CA LEU A 206 -6.21 30.20 30.87
C LEU A 206 -5.93 31.58 30.26
N ASP A 207 -6.43 32.66 30.87
CA ASP A 207 -6.17 34.02 30.38
C ASP A 207 -4.69 34.38 30.47
N ASP A 208 -4.03 33.99 31.57
CA ASP A 208 -2.59 34.17 31.74
C ASP A 208 -1.80 33.35 30.71
N PHE A 209 -2.23 32.10 30.45
CA PHE A 209 -1.65 31.29 29.38
C PHE A 209 -1.79 31.94 28.00
N ILE A 210 -2.98 32.44 27.65
CA ILE A 210 -3.23 33.09 26.35
C ILE A 210 -2.40 34.38 26.22
N ALA A 211 -2.31 35.17 27.29
CA ALA A 211 -1.49 36.39 27.31
C ALA A 211 0.00 36.08 27.07
N ARG A 212 0.55 35.11 27.80
CA ARG A 212 1.94 34.65 27.64
C ARG A 212 2.19 34.03 26.27
N ALA A 213 1.22 33.30 25.73
CA ALA A 213 1.32 32.73 24.39
C ALA A 213 1.32 33.79 23.29
N SER A 214 0.56 34.87 23.49
CA SER A 214 0.57 36.02 22.60
C SER A 214 1.92 36.75 22.62
N GLU A 215 2.60 36.80 23.77
CA GLU A 215 3.94 37.38 23.87
C GLU A 215 5.01 36.45 23.27
N SER A 216 4.94 35.15 23.59
CA SER A 216 5.79 34.11 22.98
C SER A 216 5.72 34.14 21.45
N ALA A 217 4.52 34.31 20.88
CA ALA A 217 4.31 34.43 19.44
C ALA A 217 5.02 35.63 18.79
N LYS A 218 5.15 36.76 19.49
CA LYS A 218 5.84 37.96 18.96
C LYS A 218 7.36 37.83 19.03
N THR A 219 7.87 37.13 20.04
CA THR A 219 9.30 37.06 20.34
C THR A 219 9.98 35.92 19.58
N ASN A 220 9.25 34.84 19.29
CA ASN A 220 9.75 33.71 18.50
C ASN A 220 9.86 34.06 17.02
N ASN A 221 10.99 33.73 16.41
CA ASN A 221 11.33 34.12 15.04
C ASN A 221 11.09 32.98 14.05
N THR A 222 9.95 33.02 13.36
CA THR A 222 9.61 32.02 12.33
C THR A 222 10.48 32.12 11.07
N THR A 223 11.09 33.28 10.81
CA THR A 223 11.97 33.50 9.65
C THR A 223 13.21 32.62 9.72
N ILE A 224 13.87 32.53 10.88
CA ILE A 224 15.05 31.66 11.08
C ILE A 224 14.69 30.20 10.77
N ILE A 225 13.52 29.75 11.25
CA ILE A 225 13.03 28.38 11.04
C ILE A 225 12.80 28.13 9.54
N LYS A 226 12.18 29.07 8.84
CA LYS A 226 11.89 28.98 7.40
C LYS A 226 13.16 29.00 6.55
N GLU A 227 14.14 29.85 6.88
CA GLU A 227 15.43 29.96 6.18
C GLU A 227 16.25 28.66 6.31
N ARG A 228 16.27 28.07 7.49
CA ARG A 228 17.03 26.84 7.77
C ARG A 228 16.33 25.55 7.32
N ALA A 229 15.02 25.60 7.07
CA ALA A 229 14.18 24.43 6.84
C ALA A 229 14.73 23.44 5.78
N THR A 230 15.25 23.97 4.67
CA THR A 230 15.76 23.14 3.56
C THR A 230 17.01 22.37 3.99
N ASP A 231 17.95 23.04 4.65
CA ASP A 231 19.22 22.46 5.08
C ASP A 231 19.01 21.47 6.22
N ASP A 232 18.16 21.82 7.19
CA ASP A 232 17.84 20.95 8.32
C ASP A 232 17.09 19.68 7.88
N TYR A 233 16.17 19.81 6.91
CA TYR A 233 15.51 18.66 6.31
C TYR A 233 16.49 17.77 5.54
N GLN A 234 17.42 18.36 4.78
CA GLN A 234 18.41 17.61 4.03
C GLN A 234 19.39 16.88 4.97
N TRP A 235 19.85 17.55 6.03
CA TRP A 235 20.62 16.94 7.11
C TRP A 235 19.87 15.75 7.73
N PHE A 236 18.58 15.92 8.06
CA PHE A 236 17.76 14.86 8.64
C PHE A 236 17.67 13.65 7.70
N LYS A 237 17.41 13.87 6.41
CA LYS A 237 17.37 12.79 5.41
C LYS A 237 18.71 12.06 5.34
N ASP A 238 19.82 12.79 5.34
CA ASP A 238 21.13 12.19 5.19
C ASP A 238 21.56 11.37 6.41
N LYS A 239 21.20 11.83 7.61
CA LYS A 239 21.49 11.12 8.87
C LYS A 239 20.54 9.94 9.10
N TYR A 240 19.24 10.14 8.94
CA TYR A 240 18.22 9.18 9.37
C TYR A 240 17.57 8.34 8.26
N ARG A 241 17.54 8.82 7.01
CA ARG A 241 16.91 8.10 5.89
C ARG A 241 17.91 7.53 4.89
N GLY A 242 19.13 8.05 4.85
CA GLY A 242 20.16 7.65 3.88
C GLY A 242 21.01 6.45 4.29
N GLY A 243 21.08 6.08 5.57
CA GLY A 243 22.09 5.16 6.11
C GLY A 243 22.10 3.77 5.47
N LEU A 244 20.93 3.11 5.40
CA LEU A 244 20.84 1.74 4.88
C LEU A 244 21.10 1.68 3.36
N ILE A 245 20.50 2.59 2.60
CA ILE A 245 20.67 2.68 1.14
C ILE A 245 22.12 3.05 0.79
N ARG A 246 22.77 3.93 1.57
CA ARG A 246 24.19 4.27 1.41
C ARG A 246 25.10 3.08 1.71
N LYS A 247 24.81 2.30 2.77
CA LYS A 247 25.58 1.10 3.10
C LYS A 247 25.47 0.06 1.98
N GLN A 248 24.26 -0.26 1.54
CA GLN A 248 24.02 -1.18 0.42
C GLN A 248 24.70 -0.72 -0.88
N HIS A 249 24.62 0.57 -1.21
CA HIS A 249 25.30 1.13 -2.38
C HIS A 249 26.83 1.01 -2.26
N ASN A 250 27.40 1.32 -1.10
CA ASN A 250 28.85 1.21 -0.88
C ASN A 250 29.33 -0.25 -0.95
N ASP A 251 28.57 -1.18 -0.38
CA ASP A 251 28.87 -2.62 -0.46
C ASP A 251 28.78 -3.12 -1.90
N TRP A 252 27.79 -2.66 -2.66
CA TRP A 252 27.67 -2.94 -4.09
C TRP A 252 28.86 -2.41 -4.90
N ILE A 253 29.30 -1.15 -4.68
CA ILE A 253 30.51 -0.59 -5.33
C ILE A 253 31.76 -1.39 -4.97
N LYS A 254 31.91 -1.81 -3.71
CA LYS A 254 33.04 -2.65 -3.28
C LYS A 254 33.04 -4.00 -4.00
N ASN A 255 31.86 -4.61 -4.18
CA ASN A 255 31.74 -5.87 -4.91
C ASN A 255 32.11 -5.72 -6.39
N LEU A 256 31.71 -4.63 -7.05
CA LEU A 256 32.15 -4.34 -8.43
C LEU A 256 33.66 -4.23 -8.51
N LEU A 257 34.29 -3.46 -7.61
CA LEU A 257 35.74 -3.33 -7.56
C LEU A 257 36.45 -4.66 -7.30
N ARG A 258 35.91 -5.49 -6.41
CA ARG A 258 36.46 -6.83 -6.15
C ARG A 258 36.39 -7.71 -7.40
N ARG A 259 35.26 -7.72 -8.10
CA ARG A 259 35.09 -8.47 -9.35
C ARG A 259 36.06 -8.00 -10.44
N ILE A 260 36.28 -6.69 -10.56
CA ILE A 260 37.26 -6.10 -11.50
C ILE A 260 38.68 -6.54 -11.11
N ALA A 261 39.02 -6.49 -9.82
CA ALA A 261 40.35 -6.87 -9.32
C ALA A 261 40.63 -8.38 -9.42
N GLU A 262 39.60 -9.23 -9.25
CA GLU A 262 39.66 -10.68 -9.50
C GLU A 262 40.03 -10.99 -10.96
N GLY A 263 39.66 -10.09 -11.89
CA GLY A 263 40.01 -10.17 -13.30
C GLY A 263 39.33 -11.32 -14.03
N TRP A 264 40.04 -11.95 -14.94
CA TRP A 264 39.52 -13.04 -15.76
C TRP A 264 39.77 -14.38 -15.05
N THR A 265 38.71 -15.17 -14.82
CA THR A 265 38.82 -16.44 -14.08
C THR A 265 38.46 -17.65 -14.93
N ASP A 266 37.70 -17.46 -16.01
CA ASP A 266 37.27 -18.53 -16.91
C ASP A 266 36.95 -17.97 -18.32
N TYR A 267 36.78 -18.85 -19.29
CA TYR A 267 36.31 -18.52 -20.63
C TYR A 267 34.86 -17.98 -20.61
N HIS A 268 34.46 -17.30 -21.70
CA HIS A 268 33.11 -16.74 -21.89
C HIS A 268 32.69 -15.59 -20.93
N GLN A 269 33.64 -14.94 -20.24
CA GLN A 269 33.36 -13.86 -19.28
C GLN A 269 33.37 -12.43 -19.85
N THR A 270 33.68 -12.25 -21.15
CA THR A 270 33.91 -10.91 -21.74
C THR A 270 32.76 -9.94 -21.48
N ASN A 271 31.52 -10.34 -21.72
CA ASN A 271 30.38 -9.43 -21.54
C ASN A 271 30.14 -9.10 -20.06
N ASP A 272 30.23 -10.09 -19.17
CA ASP A 272 30.01 -9.90 -17.73
C ASP A 272 31.03 -8.93 -17.12
N LEU A 273 32.32 -9.13 -17.44
CA LEU A 273 33.38 -8.29 -16.90
C LEU A 273 33.35 -6.88 -17.49
N LEU A 274 33.13 -6.74 -18.81
CA LEU A 274 32.99 -5.41 -19.43
C LEU A 274 31.77 -4.64 -18.90
N LEU A 275 30.64 -5.31 -18.68
CA LEU A 275 29.47 -4.70 -18.05
C LEU A 275 29.76 -4.28 -16.61
N THR A 276 30.50 -5.09 -15.85
CA THR A 276 30.94 -4.76 -14.49
C THR A 276 31.82 -3.50 -14.47
N ILE A 277 32.82 -3.44 -15.35
CA ILE A 277 33.72 -2.28 -15.50
C ILE A 277 32.94 -1.04 -15.91
N ALA A 278 32.07 -1.16 -16.93
CA ALA A 278 31.23 -0.07 -17.41
C ALA A 278 30.28 0.47 -16.34
N ASN A 279 29.69 -0.42 -15.54
CA ASN A 279 28.80 -0.03 -14.46
C ASN A 279 29.54 0.83 -13.43
N TYR A 280 30.73 0.41 -12.99
CA TYR A 280 31.57 1.22 -12.11
C TYR A 280 31.98 2.55 -12.76
N GLY A 281 32.38 2.52 -14.04
CA GLY A 281 32.78 3.71 -14.80
C GLY A 281 31.68 4.76 -14.91
N VAL A 282 30.45 4.36 -15.23
CA VAL A 282 29.30 5.26 -15.33
C VAL A 282 28.82 5.71 -13.96
N VAL A 283 28.55 4.76 -13.06
CA VAL A 283 27.85 5.03 -11.79
C VAL A 283 28.75 5.77 -10.81
N LYS A 284 30.04 5.39 -10.70
CA LYS A 284 30.98 5.98 -9.73
C LYS A 284 31.91 7.03 -10.35
N ARG A 285 32.51 6.73 -11.51
CA ARG A 285 33.48 7.66 -12.15
C ARG A 285 32.82 8.71 -13.05
N LYS A 286 31.52 8.60 -13.31
CA LYS A 286 30.74 9.54 -14.14
C LYS A 286 31.24 9.65 -15.59
N LEU A 287 31.87 8.60 -16.09
CA LEU A 287 32.42 8.59 -17.43
C LEU A 287 31.29 8.47 -18.47
N LYS A 288 31.49 9.13 -19.61
CA LYS A 288 30.65 9.04 -20.80
C LYS A 288 31.51 8.61 -21.99
N SER A 289 30.92 8.23 -23.11
CA SER A 289 31.69 8.06 -24.34
C SER A 289 32.25 9.41 -24.80
N PRO A 290 33.51 9.50 -25.25
CA PRO A 290 34.45 8.42 -25.55
C PRO A 290 35.29 7.92 -24.36
N GLU A 291 35.40 8.65 -23.25
CA GLU A 291 36.29 8.32 -22.13
C GLU A 291 35.94 6.97 -21.46
N LEU A 292 34.66 6.61 -21.47
CA LEU A 292 34.16 5.32 -20.98
C LEU A 292 34.75 4.17 -21.80
N VAL A 293 34.83 4.30 -23.13
CA VAL A 293 35.39 3.25 -24.01
C VAL A 293 36.86 3.01 -23.66
N GLN A 294 37.63 4.09 -23.51
CA GLN A 294 39.04 3.99 -23.14
C GLN A 294 39.21 3.34 -21.76
N TYR A 295 38.40 3.77 -20.78
CA TYR A 295 38.42 3.20 -19.44
C TYR A 295 38.09 1.69 -19.43
N LEU A 296 37.11 1.24 -20.23
CA LEU A 296 36.81 -0.17 -20.37
C LEU A 296 38.00 -0.93 -20.93
N LEU A 297 38.59 -0.43 -22.01
CA LEU A 297 39.71 -1.06 -22.69
C LEU A 297 40.92 -1.21 -21.77
N ASP A 298 41.35 -0.11 -21.15
CA ASP A 298 42.49 -0.07 -20.24
C ASP A 298 42.28 -1.03 -19.05
N THR A 299 41.09 -0.98 -18.44
CA THR A 299 40.78 -1.79 -17.27
C THR A 299 40.66 -3.27 -17.62
N ALA A 300 40.09 -3.62 -18.77
CA ALA A 300 39.91 -5.00 -19.20
C ALA A 300 41.23 -5.67 -19.58
N ILE A 301 42.14 -4.94 -20.24
CA ILE A 301 43.49 -5.42 -20.61
C ILE A 301 44.38 -5.52 -19.37
N ALA A 302 44.32 -4.55 -18.45
CA ALA A 302 45.10 -4.56 -17.22
C ALA A 302 44.61 -5.61 -16.20
N ALA A 303 43.39 -6.13 -16.36
CA ALA A 303 42.83 -7.10 -15.43
C ALA A 303 43.58 -8.46 -15.48
N PRO A 304 43.80 -9.12 -14.33
CA PRO A 304 44.54 -10.40 -14.27
C PRO A 304 44.01 -11.47 -15.22
N ASN A 305 44.92 -12.24 -15.82
CA ASN A 305 44.64 -13.35 -16.74
C ASN A 305 43.90 -12.98 -18.06
N TYR A 306 43.89 -11.71 -18.47
CA TYR A 306 43.31 -11.28 -19.74
C TYR A 306 43.77 -12.13 -20.93
N ALA A 307 45.09 -12.27 -21.09
CA ALA A 307 45.70 -13.04 -22.18
C ALA A 307 45.33 -14.54 -22.15
N LYS A 308 44.99 -15.08 -20.98
CA LYS A 308 44.70 -16.50 -20.77
C LYS A 308 43.24 -16.86 -21.08
N TYR A 309 42.30 -16.03 -20.63
CA TYR A 309 40.88 -16.39 -20.63
C TYR A 309 40.01 -15.55 -21.56
N CYS A 310 40.44 -14.35 -21.96
CA CYS A 310 39.68 -13.54 -22.90
C CYS A 310 39.88 -14.06 -24.33
N GLN A 311 38.86 -14.65 -24.96
CA GLN A 311 38.95 -15.11 -26.36
C GLN A 311 38.66 -14.00 -27.38
N HIS A 312 38.14 -12.86 -26.92
CA HIS A 312 37.83 -11.69 -27.76
C HIS A 312 38.98 -10.68 -27.82
N GLN A 313 40.24 -11.11 -27.59
CA GLN A 313 41.41 -10.22 -27.62
C GLN A 313 41.53 -9.46 -28.93
N HIS A 314 41.29 -10.14 -30.05
CA HIS A 314 41.36 -9.58 -31.40
C HIS A 314 40.28 -8.53 -31.70
N GLU A 315 39.19 -8.49 -30.92
CA GLU A 315 38.06 -7.58 -31.13
C GLU A 315 37.65 -6.82 -29.85
N ILE A 316 38.52 -6.78 -28.84
CA ILE A 316 38.16 -6.29 -27.50
C ILE A 316 37.71 -4.83 -27.52
N GLU A 317 38.32 -4.01 -28.38
CA GLU A 317 37.98 -2.61 -28.52
C GLU A 317 36.56 -2.43 -29.08
N ALA A 318 36.19 -3.22 -30.09
CA ALA A 318 34.83 -3.22 -30.65
C ALA A 318 33.82 -3.62 -29.56
N ARG A 319 34.12 -4.65 -28.76
CA ARG A 319 33.29 -5.05 -27.61
C ARG A 319 33.15 -3.95 -26.56
N CYS A 320 34.22 -3.21 -26.27
CA CYS A 320 34.17 -2.08 -25.34
C CYS A 320 33.26 -0.96 -25.86
N ARG A 321 33.28 -0.67 -27.17
CA ARG A 321 32.38 0.33 -27.79
C ARG A 321 30.90 -0.09 -27.70
N ASP A 322 30.60 -1.36 -27.97
CA ASP A 322 29.24 -1.91 -27.86
C ASP A 322 28.73 -1.79 -26.42
N VAL A 323 29.54 -2.21 -25.45
CA VAL A 323 29.18 -2.14 -24.02
C VAL A 323 29.03 -0.70 -23.56
N ALA A 324 29.93 0.22 -23.93
CA ALA A 324 29.82 1.64 -23.57
C ALA A 324 28.54 2.27 -24.15
N THR A 325 28.18 1.92 -25.38
CA THR A 325 26.93 2.36 -26.02
C THR A 325 25.71 1.85 -25.28
N SER A 326 25.72 0.58 -24.87
CA SER A 326 24.64 -0.02 -24.06
C SER A 326 24.57 0.61 -22.67
N ALA A 327 25.70 0.71 -21.96
CA ALA A 327 25.82 1.27 -20.62
C ALA A 327 25.28 2.71 -20.56
N SER A 328 25.55 3.53 -21.57
CA SER A 328 25.07 4.91 -21.66
C SER A 328 23.54 5.02 -21.80
N LYS A 329 22.86 3.96 -22.27
CA LYS A 329 21.39 3.92 -22.36
C LYS A 329 20.73 3.48 -21.05
N TYR A 330 21.36 2.56 -20.32
CA TYR A 330 20.74 1.89 -19.17
C TYR A 330 21.20 2.41 -17.81
N TRP A 331 22.40 2.99 -17.73
CA TRP A 331 22.97 3.45 -16.46
C TRP A 331 23.20 4.95 -16.45
N SER A 332 23.09 5.51 -15.25
CA SER A 332 23.33 6.93 -14.98
C SER A 332 24.14 7.05 -13.68
N HIS A 333 24.81 8.17 -13.49
CA HIS A 333 25.57 8.41 -12.27
C HIS A 333 24.67 8.26 -11.03
N TYR A 334 25.19 7.68 -9.94
CA TYR A 334 24.47 7.52 -8.69
C TYR A 334 23.90 8.85 -8.19
N ARG A 335 22.60 8.85 -7.84
CA ARG A 335 21.80 10.05 -7.47
C ARG A 335 21.70 11.13 -8.56
N SER A 336 21.96 10.80 -9.82
CA SER A 336 21.59 11.71 -10.90
C SER A 336 20.06 11.83 -11.00
N LYS A 337 19.59 13.03 -11.33
CA LYS A 337 18.22 13.18 -11.83
C LYS A 337 18.20 12.53 -13.21
N PRO A 338 17.22 11.63 -13.52
CA PRO A 338 17.13 11.08 -14.85
C PRO A 338 17.03 12.23 -15.85
N SER A 339 17.91 12.28 -16.84
CA SER A 339 17.76 13.22 -17.94
C SER A 339 16.55 12.77 -18.75
N ARG A 340 15.36 13.25 -18.39
CA ARG A 340 14.21 13.16 -19.28
C ARG A 340 14.54 14.06 -20.47
N GLN A 341 15.10 13.45 -21.51
CA GLN A 341 15.32 14.11 -22.79
C GLN A 341 14.00 14.36 -23.52
N VAL A 342 12.93 13.70 -23.07
CA VAL A 342 11.62 13.63 -23.71
C VAL A 342 10.56 13.86 -22.63
N THR A 343 9.59 14.72 -22.90
CA THR A 343 8.45 14.97 -22.00
C THR A 343 7.53 13.75 -21.96
N TYR A 344 6.60 13.72 -20.99
CA TYR A 344 5.63 12.62 -20.92
C TYR A 344 4.73 12.60 -22.16
N GLU A 345 4.35 13.77 -22.67
CA GLU A 345 3.53 13.93 -23.87
C GLU A 345 4.24 13.39 -25.11
N GLU A 346 5.52 13.75 -25.31
CA GLU A 346 6.32 13.24 -26.42
C GLU A 346 6.54 11.72 -26.33
N MET A 347 6.66 11.17 -25.12
CA MET A 347 6.75 9.72 -24.92
C MET A 347 5.44 9.01 -25.29
N VAL A 348 4.29 9.60 -24.94
CA VAL A 348 2.97 9.06 -25.31
C VAL A 348 2.78 9.14 -26.83
N GLU A 349 3.13 10.26 -27.47
CA GLU A 349 3.07 10.41 -28.92
C GLU A 349 3.97 9.41 -29.66
N ASP A 350 5.18 9.15 -29.17
CA ASP A 350 6.07 8.15 -29.74
C ASP A 350 5.53 6.72 -29.58
N LEU A 351 4.93 6.40 -28.43
CA LEU A 351 4.29 5.11 -28.19
C LEU A 351 3.07 4.92 -29.10
N GLU A 352 2.26 5.96 -29.28
CA GLU A 352 1.12 5.94 -30.19
C GLU A 352 1.55 5.85 -31.66
N ARG A 353 2.58 6.61 -32.07
CA ARG A 353 3.17 6.52 -33.40
C ARG A 353 3.70 5.11 -33.66
N LYS A 354 4.46 4.53 -32.73
CA LYS A 354 4.94 3.14 -32.82
C LYS A 354 3.81 2.12 -32.82
N ALA A 355 2.68 2.40 -32.15
CA ALA A 355 1.50 1.56 -32.19
C ALA A 355 0.78 1.64 -33.55
N ARG A 356 0.71 2.83 -34.17
CA ARG A 356 0.17 3.06 -35.52
C ARG A 356 1.06 2.47 -36.62
N GLU A 357 2.38 2.56 -36.45
CA GLU A 357 3.40 2.06 -37.39
C GLU A 357 3.81 0.61 -37.16
N ARG A 358 3.23 -0.07 -36.16
CA ARG A 358 3.50 -1.48 -35.88
C ARG A 358 3.10 -2.30 -37.10
N LYS A 359 4.09 -2.63 -37.93
CA LYS A 359 3.96 -3.66 -38.96
C LYS A 359 3.41 -4.92 -38.29
N PRO A 360 2.45 -5.62 -38.91
CA PRO A 360 1.90 -6.84 -38.34
C PRO A 360 3.06 -7.79 -38.04
N ASN A 361 3.03 -8.39 -36.84
CA ASN A 361 4.06 -9.33 -36.40
C ASN A 361 4.28 -10.36 -37.53
N GLN A 362 5.51 -10.50 -38.00
CA GLN A 362 5.84 -11.41 -39.11
C GLN A 362 5.35 -12.83 -38.83
N ASN A 363 5.29 -13.25 -37.56
CA ASN A 363 4.73 -14.54 -37.17
C ASN A 363 3.22 -14.62 -37.41
N THR A 364 2.49 -13.54 -37.16
CA THR A 364 1.04 -13.46 -37.41
C THR A 364 0.73 -13.43 -38.91
N VAL A 365 1.51 -12.69 -39.69
CA VAL A 365 1.38 -12.69 -41.16
C VAL A 365 1.63 -14.10 -41.71
N ARG A 366 2.72 -14.76 -41.30
CA ARG A 366 3.04 -16.13 -41.71
C ARG A 366 1.96 -17.13 -41.29
N GLU A 367 1.36 -16.94 -40.12
CA GLU A 367 0.27 -17.79 -39.63
C GLU A 367 -1.00 -17.65 -40.48
N VAL A 368 -1.43 -16.42 -40.76
CA VAL A 368 -2.60 -16.16 -41.62
C VAL A 368 -2.38 -16.70 -43.04
N THR A 369 -1.21 -16.46 -43.63
CA THR A 369 -0.88 -16.99 -44.96
C THR A 369 -0.91 -18.52 -44.97
N ALA A 370 -0.37 -19.18 -43.94
CA ALA A 370 -0.41 -20.64 -43.84
C ALA A 370 -1.83 -21.18 -43.69
N THR A 371 -2.67 -20.53 -42.88
CA THR A 371 -4.09 -20.90 -42.72
C THR A 371 -4.87 -20.74 -44.02
N ASN A 372 -4.68 -19.64 -44.76
CA ASN A 372 -5.35 -19.43 -46.05
C ASN A 372 -4.96 -20.49 -47.09
N ARG A 373 -3.69 -20.91 -47.13
CA ARG A 373 -3.24 -22.03 -47.98
C ARG A 373 -3.94 -23.34 -47.61
N ILE A 374 -4.13 -23.61 -46.32
CA ILE A 374 -4.85 -24.79 -45.84
C ILE A 374 -6.32 -24.75 -46.30
N ILE A 375 -7.01 -23.61 -46.14
CA ILE A 375 -8.40 -23.42 -46.57
C ILE A 375 -8.54 -23.72 -48.06
N ALA A 376 -7.79 -23.01 -48.90
CA ALA A 376 -7.86 -23.15 -50.35
C ALA A 376 -7.55 -24.58 -50.82
N THR A 377 -6.59 -25.24 -50.18
CA THR A 377 -6.24 -26.64 -50.51
C THR A 377 -7.38 -27.59 -50.15
N VAL A 378 -7.99 -27.42 -48.98
CA VAL A 378 -9.06 -28.30 -48.49
C VAL A 378 -10.33 -28.11 -49.31
N GLU A 379 -10.68 -26.87 -49.68
CA GLU A 379 -11.80 -26.56 -50.57
C GLU A 379 -11.62 -27.22 -51.94
N ALA A 380 -10.44 -27.08 -52.55
CA ALA A 380 -10.15 -27.71 -53.84
C ALA A 380 -10.19 -29.25 -53.80
N ILE A 381 -9.78 -29.87 -52.68
CA ILE A 381 -9.91 -31.33 -52.49
C ILE A 381 -11.38 -31.72 -52.31
N ALA A 382 -12.15 -30.93 -51.56
CA ALA A 382 -13.57 -31.18 -51.33
C ALA A 382 -14.37 -31.06 -52.64
N GLU A 383 -14.07 -30.07 -53.49
CA GLU A 383 -14.67 -29.93 -54.81
C GLU A 383 -14.32 -31.12 -55.75
N ALA A 384 -13.07 -31.59 -55.72
CA ALA A 384 -12.63 -32.68 -56.58
C ALA A 384 -13.17 -34.05 -56.18
N LEU A 385 -13.35 -34.31 -54.87
CA LEU A 385 -13.74 -35.63 -54.35
C LEU A 385 -15.20 -35.70 -53.86
N GLY A 386 -15.90 -34.56 -53.76
CA GLY A 386 -17.25 -34.44 -53.22
C GLY A 386 -17.33 -34.60 -51.69
N GLU A 387 -16.66 -35.62 -51.13
CA GLU A 387 -16.53 -35.82 -49.68
C GLU A 387 -15.07 -36.02 -49.27
N LEU A 388 -14.63 -35.30 -48.23
CA LEU A 388 -13.27 -35.40 -47.72
C LEU A 388 -13.04 -36.73 -46.97
N PRO A 389 -11.94 -37.46 -47.24
CA PRO A 389 -11.60 -38.71 -46.58
C PRO A 389 -11.69 -38.65 -45.04
N LYS A 390 -12.21 -39.73 -44.44
CA LYS A 390 -12.36 -39.86 -42.98
C LYS A 390 -11.07 -40.30 -42.30
N ASN A 391 -10.14 -40.90 -43.03
CA ASN A 391 -8.83 -41.30 -42.52
C ASN A 391 -7.90 -40.09 -42.43
N VAL A 392 -7.51 -39.73 -41.21
CA VAL A 392 -6.68 -38.55 -40.92
C VAL A 392 -5.33 -38.60 -41.63
N LYS A 393 -4.70 -39.78 -41.70
CA LYS A 393 -3.36 -39.93 -42.30
C LYS A 393 -3.40 -39.69 -43.82
N GLN A 394 -4.37 -40.31 -44.48
CA GLN A 394 -4.60 -40.13 -45.92
C GLN A 394 -4.97 -38.68 -46.26
N LEU A 395 -5.74 -38.00 -45.41
CA LEU A 395 -6.11 -36.61 -45.61
C LEU A 395 -4.93 -35.64 -45.45
N ILE A 396 -4.02 -35.90 -44.49
CA ILE A 396 -2.78 -35.13 -44.35
C ILE A 396 -1.92 -35.27 -45.61
N GLU A 397 -1.73 -36.50 -46.11
CA GLU A 397 -0.94 -36.78 -47.31
C GLU A 397 -1.53 -36.07 -48.54
N LEU A 398 -2.86 -36.14 -48.73
CA LEU A 398 -3.56 -35.45 -49.80
C LEU A 398 -3.45 -33.92 -49.73
N ILE A 399 -3.59 -33.33 -48.53
CA ILE A 399 -3.42 -31.88 -48.35
C ILE A 399 -1.98 -31.46 -48.66
N GLN A 400 -1.00 -32.27 -48.24
CA GLN A 400 0.42 -31.97 -48.49
C GLN A 400 0.78 -32.05 -49.98
N GLU A 401 0.29 -33.07 -50.67
CA GLU A 401 0.51 -33.27 -52.10
C GLU A 401 -0.18 -32.17 -52.93
N LYS A 402 -1.46 -31.90 -52.64
CA LYS A 402 -2.22 -30.86 -53.33
C LYS A 402 -1.65 -29.47 -53.07
N ALA A 403 -1.29 -29.15 -51.83
CA ALA A 403 -0.66 -27.86 -51.52
C ALA A 403 0.69 -27.69 -52.23
N ARG A 404 1.49 -28.76 -52.32
CA ARG A 404 2.76 -28.73 -53.06
C ARG A 404 2.56 -28.51 -54.56
N SER A 405 1.51 -29.10 -55.14
CA SER A 405 1.14 -28.89 -56.54
C SER A 405 0.61 -27.47 -56.81
N THR A 406 -0.21 -26.90 -55.91
CA THR A 406 -0.84 -25.60 -56.11
C THR A 406 0.05 -24.41 -55.75
N PHE A 407 0.87 -24.54 -54.68
CA PHE A 407 1.64 -23.43 -54.10
C PHE A 407 3.16 -23.63 -54.18
N GLY A 408 3.65 -24.74 -54.75
CA GLY A 408 5.08 -25.07 -54.84
C GLY A 408 5.71 -25.57 -53.54
N GLU A 409 5.00 -25.49 -52.41
CA GLU A 409 5.47 -25.86 -51.08
C GLU A 409 4.45 -26.74 -50.35
N GLY A 410 4.90 -27.80 -49.68
CA GLY A 410 4.04 -28.63 -48.84
C GLY A 410 3.76 -28.00 -47.47
N ILE A 411 2.56 -28.21 -46.91
CA ILE A 411 2.19 -27.72 -45.59
C ILE A 411 2.67 -28.71 -44.51
N SER A 412 3.47 -28.24 -43.55
CA SER A 412 3.98 -29.12 -42.49
C SER A 412 2.85 -29.69 -41.61
N GLU A 413 3.04 -30.92 -41.12
CA GLU A 413 2.08 -31.57 -40.22
C GLU A 413 1.89 -30.77 -38.92
N ASN A 414 2.95 -30.15 -38.39
CA ASN A 414 2.87 -29.27 -37.22
C ASN A 414 1.97 -28.05 -37.46
N THR A 415 1.99 -27.49 -38.67
CA THR A 415 1.12 -26.36 -39.06
C THR A 415 -0.34 -26.81 -39.15
N LEU A 416 -0.60 -28.00 -39.70
CA LEU A 416 -1.94 -28.58 -39.80
C LEU A 416 -2.55 -28.91 -38.43
N ARG A 417 -1.73 -29.39 -37.49
CA ARG A 417 -2.16 -29.80 -36.15
C ARG A 417 -2.39 -28.64 -35.17
N LYS A 418 -2.19 -27.38 -35.57
CA LYS A 418 -2.56 -26.22 -34.75
C LYS A 418 -4.08 -26.18 -34.52
N GLU A 419 -4.49 -25.79 -33.33
CA GLU A 419 -5.89 -25.83 -32.89
C GLU A 419 -6.87 -25.10 -33.83
N HIS A 420 -6.49 -23.92 -34.34
CA HIS A 420 -7.32 -23.16 -35.28
C HIS A 420 -7.39 -23.81 -36.68
N ASN A 421 -6.33 -24.51 -37.11
CA ASN A 421 -6.29 -25.17 -38.42
C ASN A 421 -7.02 -26.53 -38.41
N LEU A 422 -7.04 -27.24 -37.28
CA LEU A 422 -7.76 -28.52 -37.16
C LEU A 422 -9.25 -28.39 -37.51
N LYS A 423 -9.87 -27.24 -37.20
CA LYS A 423 -11.28 -26.97 -37.50
C LYS A 423 -11.58 -26.93 -39.00
N ILE A 424 -10.57 -26.71 -39.83
CA ILE A 424 -10.69 -26.53 -41.28
C ILE A 424 -10.69 -27.89 -41.99
N TRP A 425 -9.85 -28.84 -41.56
CA TRP A 425 -9.62 -30.08 -42.30
C TRP A 425 -9.88 -31.36 -41.50
N HIS A 426 -9.74 -31.36 -40.18
CA HIS A 426 -9.73 -32.59 -39.39
C HIS A 426 -11.15 -33.19 -39.23
N PRO A 427 -11.37 -34.49 -39.52
CA PRO A 427 -12.69 -35.13 -39.48
C PRO A 427 -13.44 -34.99 -38.15
N SER A 428 -12.74 -35.02 -37.02
CA SER A 428 -13.32 -34.88 -35.67
C SER A 428 -13.59 -33.43 -35.23
N HIS A 429 -13.05 -32.43 -35.95
CA HIS A 429 -13.16 -31.01 -35.59
C HIS A 429 -13.98 -30.20 -36.60
N ARG A 430 -14.25 -30.74 -37.80
CA ARG A 430 -15.12 -30.12 -38.81
C ARG A 430 -16.60 -30.32 -38.42
N THR A 431 -17.37 -29.24 -38.33
CA THR A 431 -18.83 -29.30 -38.14
C THR A 431 -19.53 -29.41 -39.50
N PHE A 432 -20.29 -30.49 -39.74
CA PHE A 432 -21.00 -30.82 -41.01
C PHE A 432 -22.19 -29.88 -41.35
N LYS A 433 -22.03 -28.56 -41.28
CA LYS A 433 -23.08 -27.59 -41.62
C LYS A 433 -22.61 -26.50 -42.58
N THR A 434 -21.87 -26.83 -43.65
CA THR A 434 -21.64 -25.84 -44.72
C THR A 434 -21.26 -26.47 -46.07
N VAL A 435 -22.16 -27.25 -46.67
CA VAL A 435 -22.23 -27.36 -48.15
C VAL A 435 -23.70 -27.49 -48.56
N LYS A 436 -24.48 -26.41 -48.41
CA LYS A 436 -25.67 -26.13 -49.24
C LYS A 436 -25.86 -24.62 -49.33
N SER A 437 -25.61 -24.11 -50.53
CA SER A 437 -26.19 -22.91 -51.16
C SER A 437 -26.52 -21.70 -50.29
N LYS A 438 -25.77 -20.61 -50.50
CA LYS A 438 -26.29 -19.25 -50.36
C LYS A 438 -25.93 -18.43 -51.60
N ASN A 439 -26.91 -18.27 -52.49
CA ASN A 439 -26.97 -17.15 -53.41
C ASN A 439 -27.64 -15.94 -52.72
N LEU A 440 -27.07 -14.78 -53.02
CA LEU A 440 -27.58 -13.39 -53.00
C LEU A 440 -28.50 -12.93 -51.86
N SER A 441 -28.00 -12.00 -51.02
CA SER A 441 -28.54 -10.65 -50.78
C SER A 441 -27.73 -9.87 -49.71
N ASP A 442 -27.02 -8.83 -50.19
CA ASP A 442 -26.58 -7.55 -49.58
C ASP A 442 -25.67 -7.46 -48.33
N PRO A 443 -24.92 -6.32 -48.14
CA PRO A 443 -24.30 -5.40 -49.10
C PRO A 443 -22.77 -5.29 -48.93
N GLN A 444 -22.06 -4.85 -49.98
CA GLN A 444 -20.61 -4.61 -49.98
C GLN A 444 -20.18 -3.46 -49.05
N PRO A 445 -19.03 -3.56 -48.36
CA PRO A 445 -18.19 -2.42 -48.04
C PRO A 445 -17.23 -2.11 -49.20
N GLU A 446 -17.14 -0.83 -49.53
CA GLU A 446 -16.38 -0.24 -50.62
C GLU A 446 -14.88 -0.61 -50.60
N THR A 447 -14.37 -1.05 -51.75
CA THR A 447 -12.94 -1.17 -52.05
C THR A 447 -12.33 0.20 -52.35
N PRO A 448 -11.16 0.56 -51.78
CA PRO A 448 -10.36 1.68 -52.26
C PRO A 448 -9.67 1.31 -53.57
N ILE A 449 -9.77 2.21 -54.54
CA ILE A 449 -9.09 2.17 -55.84
C ILE A 449 -7.58 2.30 -55.61
N LEU A 450 -6.80 1.34 -56.12
CA LEU A 450 -5.34 1.43 -56.26
C LEU A 450 -5.05 1.56 -57.76
N GLU A 451 -4.50 2.71 -58.15
CA GLU A 451 -4.03 2.99 -59.51
C GLU A 451 -2.92 2.02 -59.94
N GLU A 452 -3.00 1.56 -61.19
CA GLU A 452 -2.00 0.74 -61.86
C GLU A 452 -0.70 1.51 -62.09
N VAL A 453 0.43 0.94 -61.66
CA VAL A 453 1.75 1.30 -62.16
C VAL A 453 2.36 0.08 -62.86
N LYS A 454 2.59 0.23 -64.17
CA LYS A 454 3.28 -0.73 -65.06
C LYS A 454 4.70 -1.05 -64.56
N PRO A 455 5.16 -2.30 -64.67
CA PRO A 455 6.57 -2.63 -64.45
C PRO A 455 7.37 -2.43 -65.73
N GLU A 456 8.48 -1.70 -65.62
CA GLU A 456 9.52 -1.59 -66.65
C GLU A 456 10.58 -2.67 -66.38
N ALA A 457 10.98 -3.38 -67.44
CA ALA A 457 11.85 -4.54 -67.41
C ALA A 457 13.34 -4.15 -67.36
N ALA A 458 14.16 -4.95 -66.68
CA ALA A 458 15.58 -5.08 -66.99
C ALA A 458 16.07 -6.51 -66.67
N HIS A 459 16.79 -7.08 -67.63
CA HIS A 459 17.23 -8.47 -67.75
C HIS A 459 18.57 -8.77 -67.06
N SER A 460 18.73 -10.05 -66.67
CA SER A 460 19.93 -10.91 -66.66
C SER A 460 21.13 -10.52 -65.77
N GLU A 461 21.80 -11.41 -65.05
CA GLU A 461 22.49 -12.60 -65.56
C GLU A 461 22.80 -13.63 -64.45
N VAL A 462 22.82 -14.91 -64.82
CA VAL A 462 23.01 -16.11 -63.98
C VAL A 462 24.45 -16.59 -64.10
N LEU A 463 25.09 -17.02 -62.99
CA LEU A 463 26.19 -18.00 -63.03
C LEU A 463 26.12 -18.95 -61.81
N HIS A 464 26.04 -20.25 -62.11
CA HIS A 464 26.08 -21.40 -61.19
C HIS A 464 27.51 -21.67 -60.67
N PRO A 465 27.65 -22.43 -59.56
CA PRO A 465 28.30 -23.75 -59.70
C PRO A 465 27.67 -24.90 -58.88
N GLN A 466 27.93 -26.13 -59.36
CA GLN A 466 27.55 -27.45 -58.80
C GLN A 466 28.50 -27.95 -57.66
N PRO A 467 28.08 -28.98 -56.88
CA PRO A 467 28.79 -29.58 -55.72
C PRO A 467 29.63 -30.82 -56.15
N PRO A 468 30.15 -31.75 -55.28
CA PRO A 468 30.37 -31.81 -53.82
C PRO A 468 31.82 -32.26 -53.43
N SER A 469 32.13 -32.44 -52.13
CA SER A 469 32.98 -33.57 -51.69
C SER A 469 32.57 -34.08 -50.30
N GLU A 470 32.48 -35.41 -50.21
CA GLU A 470 32.09 -36.21 -49.06
C GLU A 470 33.25 -36.37 -48.05
N GLY A 471 32.94 -36.58 -46.76
CA GLY A 471 33.95 -37.10 -45.84
C GLY A 471 33.69 -36.91 -44.34
N ASN A 472 33.13 -37.95 -43.72
CA ASN A 472 33.28 -38.37 -42.32
C ASN A 472 32.44 -37.75 -41.19
N CYS A 473 31.31 -38.43 -40.99
CA CYS A 473 30.68 -38.84 -39.74
C CYS A 473 31.64 -39.05 -38.54
N SER A 474 31.33 -38.42 -37.40
CA SER A 474 31.57 -39.04 -36.08
C SER A 474 30.56 -38.58 -35.04
N GLN A 475 29.64 -39.50 -34.75
CA GLN A 475 28.97 -39.85 -33.49
C GLN A 475 28.62 -38.74 -32.47
N ARG A 476 27.30 -38.55 -32.36
CA ARG A 476 26.58 -37.97 -31.22
C ARG A 476 26.83 -38.80 -29.94
N VAL A 477 27.09 -38.11 -28.84
CA VAL A 477 26.69 -38.57 -27.50
C VAL A 477 25.81 -37.49 -26.86
N THR A 478 24.53 -37.81 -26.75
CA THR A 478 23.52 -36.99 -26.07
C THR A 478 23.44 -37.42 -24.60
N PRO A 479 23.57 -36.51 -23.61
CA PRO A 479 23.18 -36.82 -22.25
C PRO A 479 21.67 -36.67 -22.05
N SER A 480 21.13 -37.66 -21.36
CA SER A 480 19.74 -37.93 -21.06
C SER A 480 19.02 -36.87 -20.19
N LYS A 481 17.75 -36.64 -20.55
CA LYS A 481 16.60 -36.36 -19.66
C LYS A 481 16.86 -35.50 -18.41
N VAL A 482 16.62 -34.20 -18.52
CA VAL A 482 16.20 -33.37 -17.37
C VAL A 482 14.69 -33.18 -17.44
N VAL A 483 13.99 -33.84 -16.51
CA VAL A 483 12.55 -33.75 -16.29
C VAL A 483 12.21 -32.36 -15.76
N ARG A 484 11.62 -31.49 -16.59
CA ARG A 484 10.96 -30.27 -16.11
C ARG A 484 9.56 -30.63 -15.60
N LYS A 485 9.35 -30.48 -14.28
CA LYS A 485 8.01 -30.52 -13.67
C LYS A 485 7.09 -29.51 -14.35
N LYS A 486 5.95 -29.98 -14.85
CA LYS A 486 4.86 -29.13 -15.34
C LYS A 486 4.31 -28.29 -14.18
N LEU A 487 4.52 -26.98 -14.21
CA LEU A 487 3.74 -26.03 -13.41
C LEU A 487 2.31 -26.02 -13.95
N LYS A 488 1.34 -26.33 -13.08
CA LYS A 488 -0.10 -26.21 -13.38
C LYS A 488 -0.41 -24.74 -13.62
N ILE A 489 -0.81 -24.41 -14.84
CA ILE A 489 -1.48 -23.16 -15.18
C ILE A 489 -2.87 -23.23 -14.54
N VAL A 490 -3.10 -22.43 -13.50
CA VAL A 490 -4.44 -22.21 -12.95
C VAL A 490 -5.18 -21.26 -13.89
N GLN A 491 -6.36 -21.69 -14.33
CA GLN A 491 -7.27 -20.93 -15.17
C GLN A 491 -7.62 -19.60 -14.49
N LYS A 492 -7.47 -18.52 -15.26
CA LYS A 492 -7.87 -17.16 -14.92
C LYS A 492 -9.40 -17.11 -14.93
N SER A 493 -10.03 -17.08 -13.75
CA SER A 493 -11.45 -16.80 -13.60
C SER A 493 -11.71 -15.30 -13.78
N GLU A 494 -12.77 -14.98 -14.51
CA GLU A 494 -13.24 -13.64 -14.83
C GLU A 494 -13.52 -12.79 -13.57
N SER A 495 -13.20 -11.51 -13.67
CA SER A 495 -13.39 -10.48 -12.66
C SER A 495 -14.88 -10.14 -12.46
N PRO A 496 -15.41 -10.10 -11.22
CA PRO A 496 -16.69 -9.49 -10.94
C PRO A 496 -16.57 -7.96 -10.93
N LYS A 497 -17.53 -7.28 -11.57
CA LYS A 497 -17.68 -5.82 -11.60
C LYS A 497 -17.84 -5.24 -10.18
N THR A 498 -17.06 -4.22 -9.89
CA THR A 498 -16.97 -3.50 -8.61
C THR A 498 -18.29 -2.80 -8.26
N ARG A 499 -18.91 -3.18 -7.13
CA ARG A 499 -19.78 -2.29 -6.34
C ARG A 499 -18.93 -1.67 -5.24
N GLN A 500 -18.99 -0.34 -5.10
CA GLN A 500 -18.34 0.40 -4.02
C GLN A 500 -18.80 -0.15 -2.66
N CYS A 501 -17.83 -0.49 -1.80
CA CYS A 501 -18.06 -0.84 -0.41
C CYS A 501 -17.23 0.11 0.47
N ASN A 502 -17.91 0.82 1.37
CA ASN A 502 -17.29 1.69 2.37
C ASN A 502 -16.42 0.82 3.30
N SER A 503 -15.11 1.06 3.30
CA SER A 503 -14.18 0.38 4.19
C SER A 503 -14.26 0.98 5.59
N TYR A 504 -14.97 0.29 6.48
CA TYR A 504 -14.92 0.51 7.92
C TYR A 504 -13.55 0.07 8.45
N THR A 505 -12.72 1.03 8.87
CA THR A 505 -11.43 0.78 9.54
C THR A 505 -11.60 0.86 11.06
N ASP A 506 -11.48 -0.28 11.74
CA ASP A 506 -11.49 -0.38 13.22
C ASP A 506 -10.26 0.35 13.82
N PRO A 507 -10.44 1.26 14.81
CA PRO A 507 -9.35 2.06 15.39
C PRO A 507 -8.24 1.30 16.15
N ARG A 508 -8.40 0.01 16.44
CA ARG A 508 -7.53 -0.73 17.39
C ARG A 508 -6.25 -1.34 16.82
N TYR A 509 -5.96 -1.16 15.53
CA TYR A 509 -4.69 -1.61 14.96
C TYR A 509 -3.60 -0.55 15.11
N THR A 510 -2.96 -0.54 16.27
CA THR A 510 -1.57 -0.09 16.39
C THR A 510 -0.66 -1.33 16.33
N LEU A 511 0.43 -1.22 15.57
CA LEU A 511 1.39 -2.29 15.30
C LEU A 511 1.91 -2.96 16.60
N PRO A 512 2.08 -4.29 16.62
CA PRO A 512 2.47 -5.06 17.81
C PRO A 512 3.98 -5.01 18.11
N TYR A 513 4.67 -3.89 17.88
CA TYR A 513 6.11 -3.76 18.18
C TYR A 513 6.43 -3.02 19.48
N MET A 514 5.43 -2.77 20.34
CA MET A 514 5.59 -1.94 21.55
C MET A 514 5.34 -2.65 22.89
N LYS A 515 5.27 -3.98 22.96
CA LYS A 515 5.19 -4.68 24.26
C LYS A 515 6.08 -5.91 24.25
N GLY A 516 6.90 -6.04 25.31
CA GLY A 516 7.90 -7.10 25.46
C GLY A 516 7.34 -8.51 25.24
N LEU A 517 8.26 -9.44 24.97
CA LEU A 517 8.05 -10.82 24.54
C LEU A 517 6.92 -11.60 25.25
N PHE A 518 6.62 -11.27 26.51
CA PHE A 518 5.58 -11.92 27.32
C PHE A 518 4.13 -11.54 26.96
N VAL A 519 3.87 -10.33 26.48
CA VAL A 519 2.50 -9.89 26.10
C VAL A 519 2.07 -10.52 24.77
N ALA A 520 3.03 -10.76 23.87
CA ALA A 520 2.77 -11.41 22.58
C ALA A 520 2.34 -12.87 22.74
N ALA A 521 2.90 -13.60 23.71
CA ALA A 521 2.54 -14.99 23.99
C ALA A 521 1.13 -15.12 24.58
N TRP A 522 0.74 -14.24 25.52
CA TRP A 522 -0.61 -14.22 26.08
C TRP A 522 -1.68 -13.88 25.04
N ALA A 523 -1.42 -12.87 24.19
CA ALA A 523 -2.32 -12.51 23.10
C ALA A 523 -2.45 -13.61 22.04
N LEU A 524 -1.39 -14.39 21.81
CA LEU A 524 -1.44 -15.56 20.91
C LEU A 524 -2.24 -16.71 21.53
N TYR A 525 -2.08 -16.93 22.84
CA TYR A 525 -2.84 -17.92 23.63
C TYR A 525 -4.34 -17.64 23.62
N GLU A 526 -4.74 -16.41 23.95
CA GLU A 526 -6.14 -15.92 23.84
C GLU A 526 -6.72 -16.10 22.43
N ARG A 527 -5.94 -15.79 21.39
CA ARG A 527 -6.37 -15.93 19.98
C ARG A 527 -6.59 -17.38 19.57
N CYS A 528 -5.70 -18.28 19.99
CA CYS A 528 -5.77 -19.69 19.64
C CYS A 528 -6.91 -20.39 20.40
N ILE A 529 -7.02 -20.16 21.71
CA ILE A 529 -8.07 -20.76 22.54
C ILE A 529 -9.44 -20.18 22.20
N GLY A 530 -9.56 -18.86 22.05
CA GLY A 530 -10.83 -18.22 21.67
C GLY A 530 -11.35 -18.74 20.33
N ARG A 531 -10.47 -18.96 19.33
CA ARG A 531 -10.86 -19.56 18.04
C ARG A 531 -11.29 -21.01 18.16
N ILE A 532 -10.58 -21.83 18.94
CA ILE A 532 -10.96 -23.23 19.16
C ILE A 532 -12.32 -23.29 19.88
N TYR A 533 -12.49 -22.49 20.93
CA TYR A 533 -13.74 -22.35 21.67
C TYR A 533 -14.93 -21.98 20.76
N LEU A 534 -14.76 -20.96 19.90
CA LEU A 534 -15.77 -20.57 18.91
C LEU A 534 -16.11 -21.68 17.92
N VAL A 535 -15.11 -22.36 17.38
CA VAL A 535 -15.33 -23.46 16.44
C VAL A 535 -16.08 -24.61 17.11
N GLU A 536 -15.78 -24.92 18.37
CA GLU A 536 -16.48 -25.95 19.14
C GLU A 536 -17.91 -25.53 19.56
N LEU A 537 -18.10 -24.28 19.99
CA LEU A 537 -19.42 -23.70 20.29
C LEU A 537 -20.32 -23.75 19.05
N MET A 538 -19.77 -23.42 17.87
CA MET A 538 -20.50 -23.46 16.59
C MET A 538 -20.82 -24.88 16.11
N LYS A 539 -20.14 -25.92 16.63
CA LYS A 539 -20.44 -27.33 16.30
C LYS A 539 -21.63 -27.85 17.11
N LYS A 540 -21.73 -27.55 18.41
CA LYS A 540 -22.78 -28.04 19.33
C LYS A 540 -24.19 -27.53 18.98
N LYS A 541 -25.06 -28.40 18.43
CA LYS A 541 -26.44 -28.04 18.06
C LYS A 541 -27.27 -27.68 19.29
N ASN A 542 -28.16 -26.70 19.15
CA ASN A 542 -29.14 -26.30 20.18
C ASN A 542 -28.53 -25.89 21.53
N ILE A 543 -27.45 -25.10 21.53
CA ILE A 543 -26.99 -24.47 22.76
C ILE A 543 -27.93 -23.32 23.12
N GLU A 544 -28.50 -23.40 24.31
CA GLU A 544 -29.25 -22.31 24.93
C GLU A 544 -28.28 -21.38 25.66
N LEU A 545 -28.37 -20.09 25.38
CA LEU A 545 -27.53 -19.04 25.97
C LEU A 545 -28.42 -17.95 26.53
N ILE A 546 -27.98 -17.27 27.58
CA ILE A 546 -28.66 -16.10 28.13
C ILE A 546 -28.00 -14.85 27.56
N TYR A 547 -28.81 -13.96 26.98
CA TYR A 547 -28.35 -12.66 26.51
C TYR A 547 -28.25 -11.68 27.68
N GLN A 548 -27.05 -11.12 27.94
CA GLN A 548 -26.80 -10.15 29.01
C GLN A 548 -26.18 -8.88 28.42
N ASN A 549 -26.95 -7.80 28.34
CA ASN A 549 -26.43 -6.51 27.87
C ASN A 549 -26.38 -5.49 29.03
N PRO A 550 -25.18 -5.06 29.46
CA PRO A 550 -25.03 -4.13 30.59
C PRO A 550 -25.35 -2.66 30.26
N SER A 551 -25.67 -2.30 29.02
CA SER A 551 -25.97 -0.91 28.59
C SER A 551 -27.40 -0.77 28.04
N LYS A 552 -28.05 0.38 28.25
CA LYS A 552 -29.35 0.72 27.63
C LYS A 552 -29.33 0.39 26.13
N PRO A 553 -30.43 -0.14 25.55
CA PRO A 553 -30.42 -0.77 24.23
C PRO A 553 -29.95 0.21 23.14
N SER A 554 -28.82 -0.12 22.50
CA SER A 554 -28.33 0.62 21.33
C SER A 554 -29.30 0.45 20.15
N THR A 555 -29.38 1.46 19.28
CA THR A 555 -30.17 1.41 18.03
C THR A 555 -29.76 0.29 17.07
N SER A 556 -28.55 -0.27 17.23
CA SER A 556 -28.00 -1.39 16.46
C SER A 556 -28.58 -2.77 16.82
N SER A 557 -29.46 -2.87 17.83
CA SER A 557 -30.07 -4.13 18.30
C SER A 557 -31.51 -4.35 17.81
N ARG A 558 -31.96 -3.60 16.80
CA ARG A 558 -33.35 -3.60 16.30
C ARG A 558 -33.53 -4.57 15.14
N VAL A 559 -34.47 -5.52 15.24
CA VAL A 559 -34.82 -6.44 14.14
C VAL A 559 -36.33 -6.42 13.88
N CYS A 560 -36.71 -6.59 12.61
CA CYS A 560 -38.08 -6.53 12.10
C CYS A 560 -38.87 -7.81 12.49
N LEU A 561 -40.04 -7.62 13.10
CA LEU A 561 -40.91 -8.73 13.54
C LEU A 561 -42.12 -8.89 12.60
N LYS A 562 -42.53 -10.14 12.32
CA LYS A 562 -43.83 -10.42 11.66
C LYS A 562 -44.89 -10.70 12.72
N LYS A 563 -45.95 -9.90 12.75
CA LYS A 563 -47.13 -10.19 13.57
C LYS A 563 -48.07 -11.12 12.81
N LEU A 564 -48.48 -12.23 13.43
CA LEU A 564 -49.63 -12.99 12.94
C LEU A 564 -50.90 -12.29 13.44
N VAL A 565 -51.73 -11.78 12.54
CA VAL A 565 -53.10 -11.38 12.91
C VAL A 565 -53.92 -12.67 12.97
N GLU A 566 -54.48 -12.97 14.13
CA GLU A 566 -55.35 -14.15 14.30
C GLU A 566 -56.48 -14.13 13.25
N GLY A 567 -56.58 -15.23 12.49
CA GLY A 567 -57.76 -15.53 11.69
C GLY A 567 -57.67 -15.41 10.16
N LYS A 568 -56.51 -15.19 9.51
CA LYS A 568 -56.43 -15.23 8.02
C LYS A 568 -55.24 -16.00 7.44
N ARG A 569 -55.49 -16.74 6.34
CA ARG A 569 -54.53 -17.55 5.58
C ARG A 569 -53.38 -16.70 4.99
N THR A 570 -52.22 -17.35 4.91
CA THR A 570 -50.84 -16.84 4.88
C THR A 570 -50.34 -16.08 3.64
N SER A 571 -51.19 -15.59 2.73
CA SER A 571 -50.70 -15.03 1.45
C SER A 571 -51.03 -13.56 1.15
N SER A 572 -51.66 -12.80 2.05
CA SER A 572 -51.96 -11.37 1.79
C SER A 572 -52.18 -10.52 3.04
N LEU A 573 -51.22 -10.51 3.97
CA LEU A 573 -51.23 -9.58 5.10
C LEU A 573 -50.27 -8.41 4.85
N LEU A 574 -50.77 -7.18 5.00
CA LEU A 574 -49.99 -5.94 4.98
C LEU A 574 -48.82 -6.04 5.97
N GLU A 575 -47.62 -5.77 5.46
CA GLU A 575 -46.37 -5.75 6.22
C GLU A 575 -46.36 -4.52 7.13
N THR A 576 -46.63 -4.71 8.43
CA THR A 576 -46.30 -3.72 9.45
C THR A 576 -44.94 -4.05 10.04
N GLU A 577 -43.95 -3.19 9.76
CA GLU A 577 -42.59 -3.29 10.28
C GLU A 577 -42.53 -2.72 11.71
N GLU A 578 -42.41 -3.59 12.72
CA GLU A 578 -42.17 -3.18 14.11
C GLU A 578 -40.73 -3.56 14.50
N PHE A 579 -39.95 -2.59 14.98
CA PHE A 579 -38.58 -2.79 15.43
C PHE A 579 -38.56 -3.17 16.91
N ARG A 580 -38.06 -4.37 17.24
CA ARG A 580 -37.89 -4.83 18.64
C ARG A 580 -36.43 -5.12 18.99
N THR A 581 -36.11 -5.00 20.27
CA THR A 581 -34.80 -5.31 20.88
C THR A 581 -34.92 -6.51 21.82
N ILE A 582 -33.88 -7.35 21.91
CA ILE A 582 -33.83 -8.44 22.90
C ILE A 582 -33.61 -7.82 24.29
N GLU A 583 -34.42 -8.23 25.27
CA GLU A 583 -34.23 -7.85 26.66
C GLU A 583 -33.09 -8.66 27.30
N SER A 584 -32.31 -8.00 28.16
CA SER A 584 -31.29 -8.70 28.95
C SER A 584 -31.96 -9.74 29.84
N GLY A 585 -31.40 -10.95 29.91
CA GLY A 585 -32.00 -12.13 30.56
C GLY A 585 -32.72 -13.09 29.60
N THR A 586 -32.91 -12.73 28.33
CA THR A 586 -33.61 -13.60 27.36
C THR A 586 -32.77 -14.81 26.97
N THR A 587 -33.37 -16.00 26.99
CA THR A 587 -32.75 -17.23 26.46
C THR A 587 -32.78 -17.21 24.93
N VAL A 588 -31.64 -17.46 24.30
CA VAL A 588 -31.43 -17.40 22.86
C VAL A 588 -30.66 -18.62 22.33
N VAL A 589 -30.80 -18.90 21.04
CA VAL A 589 -30.03 -19.92 20.29
C VAL A 589 -29.30 -19.25 19.13
N ILE A 590 -28.12 -19.75 18.81
CA ILE A 590 -27.35 -19.27 17.66
C ILE A 590 -28.03 -19.66 16.33
N ASP A 591 -28.34 -18.66 15.51
CA ASP A 591 -28.88 -18.81 14.16
C ASP A 591 -27.75 -19.02 13.13
N ARG A 592 -27.53 -20.27 12.78
CA ARG A 592 -26.41 -20.70 11.92
C ARG A 592 -26.59 -20.43 10.44
N ASN A 593 -27.81 -20.06 10.02
CA ASN A 593 -28.13 -19.82 8.61
C ASN A 593 -27.75 -18.42 8.14
N ASN A 594 -27.34 -17.54 9.07
CA ASN A 594 -26.91 -16.17 8.78
C ASN A 594 -25.38 -16.05 8.84
N TYR A 595 -24.82 -15.18 7.98
CA TYR A 595 -23.37 -14.94 7.92
C TYR A 595 -22.89 -14.22 9.18
N HIS A 596 -22.22 -14.94 10.08
CA HIS A 596 -21.55 -14.36 11.24
C HIS A 596 -20.40 -13.44 10.83
N SER A 597 -20.21 -12.31 11.53
CA SER A 597 -19.09 -11.41 11.23
C SER A 597 -17.79 -12.19 11.35
N SER A 598 -17.02 -12.17 10.28
CA SER A 598 -15.94 -13.09 9.97
C SER A 598 -14.98 -13.44 11.13
N LEU A 599 -14.46 -14.67 11.03
CA LEU A 599 -13.31 -15.29 11.71
C LEU A 599 -11.99 -14.46 11.74
N TYR A 600 -12.02 -13.16 11.45
CA TYR A 600 -10.86 -12.25 11.30
C TYR A 600 -10.77 -11.14 12.37
N SER A 601 -11.64 -11.13 13.39
CA SER A 601 -11.46 -10.23 14.54
C SER A 601 -10.33 -10.73 15.45
N HIS A 602 -9.45 -9.82 15.89
CA HIS A 602 -8.35 -10.09 16.82
C HIS A 602 -8.72 -9.99 18.31
N SER A 603 -10.00 -9.72 18.62
CA SER A 603 -10.57 -9.70 19.97
C SER A 603 -11.91 -10.45 19.97
N THR A 604 -12.11 -11.30 20.99
CA THR A 604 -13.36 -12.03 21.25
C THR A 604 -14.54 -11.09 21.51
N ASP A 605 -14.27 -9.86 21.95
CA ASP A 605 -15.26 -8.81 22.25
C ASP A 605 -16.03 -8.28 21.04
N LEU A 606 -15.51 -8.52 19.84
CA LEU A 606 -16.04 -8.00 18.58
C LEU A 606 -16.79 -9.03 17.74
N ILE A 607 -16.88 -10.26 18.23
CA ILE A 607 -17.43 -11.35 17.42
C ILE A 607 -18.95 -11.25 17.49
N LEU A 608 -19.57 -10.91 16.37
CA LEU A 608 -21.02 -10.86 16.26
C LEU A 608 -21.56 -12.23 15.88
N THR A 609 -22.37 -12.77 16.78
CA THR A 609 -23.13 -14.00 16.57
C THR A 609 -24.59 -13.63 16.33
N TYR A 610 -25.23 -14.28 15.37
CA TYR A 610 -26.65 -14.10 15.11
C TYR A 610 -27.41 -15.03 16.04
N VAL A 611 -28.35 -14.52 16.82
CA VAL A 611 -29.13 -15.30 17.79
C VAL A 611 -30.63 -15.14 17.59
N LYS A 612 -31.42 -16.13 18.04
CA LYS A 612 -32.88 -16.12 18.03
C LYS A 612 -33.39 -16.41 19.45
N PRO A 613 -34.34 -15.63 19.99
CA PRO A 613 -34.93 -15.93 21.30
C PRO A 613 -35.72 -17.26 21.26
N LEU A 614 -35.60 -18.06 22.33
CA LEU A 614 -36.22 -19.38 22.46
C LEU A 614 -37.69 -19.32 22.91
N THR A 615 -38.15 -18.17 23.39
CA THR A 615 -39.49 -18.01 23.98
C THR A 615 -40.03 -16.59 23.81
N THR A 616 -40.81 -16.38 22.75
CA THR A 616 -41.97 -15.48 22.82
C THR A 616 -43.14 -16.16 22.11
N PRO A 617 -44.18 -16.63 22.83
CA PRO A 617 -45.35 -17.22 22.20
C PRO A 617 -45.97 -16.24 21.18
N GLY A 618 -46.07 -16.66 19.91
CA GLY A 618 -46.69 -15.88 18.83
C GLY A 618 -45.75 -15.03 17.97
N GLU A 619 -44.44 -15.00 18.23
CA GLU A 619 -43.48 -14.24 17.43
C GLU A 619 -42.67 -15.12 16.46
N ILE A 620 -42.72 -14.83 15.15
CA ILE A 620 -41.92 -15.54 14.12
C ILE A 620 -40.78 -14.63 13.66
N TRP A 621 -39.55 -14.92 14.12
CA TRP A 621 -38.34 -14.20 13.74
C TRP A 621 -37.73 -14.75 12.44
N LYS A 622 -37.75 -13.95 11.36
CA LYS A 622 -37.23 -14.37 10.03
C LYS A 622 -35.70 -14.46 9.97
N LEU A 623 -34.99 -13.60 10.71
CA LEU A 623 -33.53 -13.48 10.70
C LEU A 623 -33.01 -13.48 12.13
N GLY A 624 -31.79 -13.97 12.34
CA GLY A 624 -31.11 -13.86 13.62
C GLY A 624 -30.74 -12.40 13.93
N ILE A 625 -30.58 -12.11 15.21
CA ILE A 625 -30.23 -10.79 15.74
C ILE A 625 -28.72 -10.80 16.00
N PRO A 626 -27.94 -9.89 15.41
CA PRO A 626 -26.51 -9.83 15.67
C PRO A 626 -26.25 -9.31 17.08
N VAL A 627 -25.59 -10.12 17.90
CA VAL A 627 -25.17 -9.76 19.26
C VAL A 627 -23.68 -10.08 19.45
N PRO A 628 -22.92 -9.23 20.18
CA PRO A 628 -21.57 -9.57 20.59
C PRO A 628 -21.56 -10.85 21.44
N LEU A 629 -20.65 -11.78 21.15
CA LEU A 629 -20.55 -13.07 21.86
C LEU A 629 -20.35 -12.90 23.38
N ARG A 630 -19.64 -11.85 23.80
CA ARG A 630 -19.44 -11.52 25.23
C ARG A 630 -20.73 -11.24 26.00
N TYR A 631 -21.83 -10.97 25.30
CA TYR A 631 -23.14 -10.77 25.89
C TYR A 631 -23.94 -12.08 25.96
N LEU A 632 -23.33 -13.24 25.71
CA LEU A 632 -23.96 -14.55 25.81
C LEU A 632 -23.28 -15.35 26.92
N SER A 633 -24.07 -15.83 27.87
CA SER A 633 -23.62 -16.70 28.96
C SER A 633 -24.40 -18.01 28.97
N PHE A 634 -23.82 -19.08 29.52
CA PHE A 634 -24.60 -20.31 29.73
C PHE A 634 -25.60 -20.12 30.88
N PRO A 635 -26.74 -20.84 30.87
CA PRO A 635 -27.72 -20.81 31.94
C PRO A 635 -27.18 -21.32 33.28
N ASP A 636 -26.24 -22.27 33.23
CA ASP A 636 -25.49 -22.80 34.37
C ASP A 636 -23.99 -22.85 34.01
N PRO A 637 -23.07 -22.70 34.98
CA PRO A 637 -21.65 -22.92 34.74
C PRO A 637 -21.41 -24.40 34.49
N ASP A 638 -21.41 -24.84 33.22
CA ASP A 638 -20.99 -26.19 32.84
C ASP A 638 -19.51 -26.37 33.21
N PRO A 639 -19.16 -27.23 34.20
CA PRO A 639 -17.78 -27.39 34.64
C PRO A 639 -16.89 -28.09 33.60
N LYS A 640 -17.43 -28.47 32.44
CA LYS A 640 -16.70 -29.10 31.32
C LYS A 640 -16.48 -28.17 30.11
N ILE A 641 -16.78 -26.87 30.21
CA ILE A 641 -16.59 -25.88 29.13
C ILE A 641 -15.58 -24.81 29.51
#